data_AF-A0A9N8EF77-F1
#
_entry.id   AF-A0A9N8EF77-F1
#
_cell.length_a   1.000
_cell.length_b   1.000
_cell.length_c   1.000
_cell.angle_alpha   90.00
_cell.angle_beta   90.00
_cell.angle_gamma   90.00
#
_symmetry.space_group_name_H-M   'P 1'
#
loop_
_entity.id
_entity.type
_entity.pdbx_description
1 polymer ?
#
loop_
_entity_poly.entity_id
_entity_poly.type
_entity_poly.pdbx_seq_one_letter_code
_entity_poly.pdbx_strand_id
1 'polypeptide(L)'
;MAFPRLCLTLLLWVLFIEGVTAKYSQPYLRVAALSTEEQKPDDFRLLFEEDLDFYESLLGFSYGASLPPTPSLPSPSPAPTSGSCQDLLWSDEFDSSFQDSIWSYDLGANGWGNQELQNYTQDNVRVSNGNLIITVNDGDGDNGSFTSGRIRTQDKLEVVYGNIEARIRMPTLANGMWPAFWTLGANFEQVGWPSCGEMDIMEMGSAEAIASGTIHKRVSSAFHWENQGERVSYSLAATTPTNLNDGEFHVFRTEWNSTRVQTFVDDIRIIDFDITPEACTDCTEFHQPHFLLLNVAVGGDYTGILDASGITAPLPATMEVDYVRICNNGETRLSGSAIEDMVQYDFDCGSPTTCTVDALNNYAGDTKCGNRIQNWMETGMTQQEACLTVAGTEFPAECGVCARQVLDCGVETCTDAALDASAAGPTCRDRISFLIARNGVTEQQACNRVAGREHPNECGACNPIDCDQPTVCTPEAINADANGPTCLERILFLISQGSSELEACKQVAGVEFSQECGACNVLDCNRPVTCTDAVLDRLAGEFSCRARISFLISSTGMSEEDACRQVAGVEFADACGPCYEKPLDCGVPDSCTLEVLENDADGFPCRDRILFLMQSQPEEQACNQVAVVEFPDQCGGCAPPVLDCGVPDSCTSDVLENDADGFPCGNRIAFLMDSLNQSEEEACRQVAVVEFSDQCGGCAPPLSITRSNGE
;
A
#
# COMPACT_ATOMS: atom_id res chain seq x y z
N MET A 1 -11.72 89.94 -10.81
CA MET A 1 -12.49 90.06 -12.07
C MET A 1 -13.27 88.77 -12.27
N ALA A 2 -14.49 88.90 -12.79
CA ALA A 2 -15.63 87.99 -12.69
C ALA A 2 -15.53 86.70 -13.54
N PHE A 3 -15.94 85.55 -12.96
CA PHE A 3 -17.19 84.77 -13.20
C PHE A 3 -17.72 84.59 -14.66
N PRO A 4 -18.59 83.59 -15.00
CA PRO A 4 -19.38 82.76 -14.07
C PRO A 4 -19.77 81.28 -14.43
N ARG A 5 -20.37 80.62 -13.40
CA ARG A 5 -21.44 79.59 -13.34
C ARG A 5 -20.98 78.13 -13.09
N LEU A 6 -21.51 77.34 -12.13
CA LEU A 6 -22.57 77.53 -11.12
C LEU A 6 -22.45 76.44 -10.00
N CYS A 7 -22.64 76.89 -8.73
CA CYS A 7 -23.17 76.29 -7.48
C CYS A 7 -23.21 74.76 -7.19
N LEU A 8 -22.72 74.27 -6.03
CA LEU A 8 -23.28 74.30 -4.63
C LEU A 8 -24.52 73.37 -4.47
N THR A 9 -24.80 72.54 -3.45
CA THR A 9 -24.19 72.13 -2.16
C THR A 9 -25.20 71.23 -1.40
N LEU A 10 -24.73 70.52 -0.35
CA LEU A 10 -25.36 70.30 0.98
C LEU A 10 -26.67 69.49 1.11
N LEU A 11 -26.66 68.44 1.95
CA LEU A 11 -27.12 68.54 3.35
C LEU A 11 -26.82 67.28 4.17
N LEU A 12 -26.44 67.53 5.42
CA LEU A 12 -26.08 66.65 6.54
C LEU A 12 -26.84 67.25 7.75
N TRP A 13 -27.09 66.49 8.84
CA TRP A 13 -27.66 66.88 10.17
C TRP A 13 -29.20 66.66 10.35
N VAL A 14 -29.81 66.17 11.47
CA VAL A 14 -29.37 66.03 12.88
C VAL A 14 -30.34 65.26 13.84
N LEU A 15 -29.79 64.80 14.99
CA LEU A 15 -30.31 64.57 16.39
C LEU A 15 -31.25 63.40 16.81
N PHE A 16 -30.67 62.44 17.57
CA PHE A 16 -30.72 62.21 19.04
C PHE A 16 -32.04 62.26 19.87
N ILE A 17 -32.26 61.15 20.62
CA ILE A 17 -32.76 60.95 22.02
C ILE A 17 -34.05 60.11 22.22
N GLU A 18 -33.89 59.14 23.14
CA GLU A 18 -34.83 58.40 24.01
C GLU A 18 -35.58 57.15 23.50
N GLY A 19 -35.06 55.98 23.90
CA GLY A 19 -35.75 55.16 24.89
C GLY A 19 -36.59 53.97 24.39
N VAL A 20 -36.30 52.82 25.01
CA VAL A 20 -37.16 51.64 25.17
C VAL A 20 -36.99 50.50 24.14
N THR A 21 -36.44 49.41 24.69
CA THR A 21 -36.46 48.00 24.31
C THR A 21 -37.67 47.51 23.51
N ALA A 22 -37.45 46.75 22.43
CA ALA A 22 -38.11 45.47 22.15
C ALA A 22 -37.58 44.80 20.87
N LYS A 23 -37.45 43.47 20.95
CA LYS A 23 -37.37 42.49 19.84
C LYS A 23 -38.26 42.89 18.66
N TYR A 24 -37.82 42.67 17.42
CA TYR A 24 -38.62 42.02 16.36
C TYR A 24 -37.75 41.61 15.17
N SER A 25 -38.11 40.44 14.66
CA SER A 25 -37.77 39.75 13.41
C SER A 25 -37.91 40.58 12.11
N GLN A 26 -37.14 40.19 11.07
CA GLN A 26 -37.45 40.03 9.62
C GLN A 26 -38.29 41.14 8.90
N PRO A 27 -38.02 41.58 7.63
CA PRO A 27 -38.09 40.66 6.47
C PRO A 27 -37.32 41.04 5.15
N TYR A 28 -37.16 40.02 4.29
CA TYR A 28 -37.14 39.93 2.81
C TYR A 28 -36.87 41.14 1.88
N LEU A 29 -36.14 40.86 0.78
CA LEU A 29 -36.45 41.44 -0.55
C LEU A 29 -36.26 40.43 -1.70
N ARG A 30 -37.39 40.00 -2.29
CA ARG A 30 -37.51 39.51 -3.67
C ARG A 30 -37.91 40.70 -4.56
N VAL A 31 -37.41 40.75 -5.79
CA VAL A 31 -37.99 41.55 -6.87
C VAL A 31 -38.31 40.61 -8.04
N ALA A 32 -39.58 40.62 -8.45
CA ALA A 32 -40.05 40.15 -9.74
C ALA A 32 -40.73 41.32 -10.46
N ALA A 33 -40.59 41.40 -11.79
CA ALA A 33 -41.47 42.19 -12.65
C ALA A 33 -41.70 41.45 -13.99
N LEU A 34 -43.00 41.21 -14.27
CA LEU A 34 -43.67 40.81 -15.53
C LEU A 34 -43.53 41.95 -16.58
N SER A 35 -43.77 41.88 -17.91
CA SER A 35 -44.20 40.93 -18.96
C SER A 35 -44.01 41.67 -20.32
N THR A 36 -43.79 41.06 -21.49
CA THR A 36 -44.85 40.73 -22.49
C THR A 36 -44.25 40.14 -23.79
N GLU A 37 -44.95 39.12 -24.32
CA GLU A 37 -45.15 38.66 -25.72
C GLU A 37 -44.03 38.12 -26.65
N GLU A 38 -44.23 36.82 -26.99
CA GLU A 38 -44.22 36.18 -28.33
C GLU A 38 -43.00 36.27 -29.29
N GLN A 39 -42.21 35.20 -29.37
CA GLN A 39 -42.16 34.26 -30.53
C GLN A 39 -40.91 33.35 -30.48
N LYS A 40 -41.12 32.05 -30.73
CA LYS A 40 -40.13 31.00 -31.11
C LYS A 40 -40.10 30.88 -32.65
N PRO A 41 -39.26 30.02 -33.27
CA PRO A 41 -37.85 29.70 -33.04
C PRO A 41 -37.04 29.68 -34.37
N ASP A 42 -35.72 29.48 -34.29
CA ASP A 42 -34.91 28.56 -35.13
C ASP A 42 -33.49 29.11 -35.41
N ASP A 43 -32.52 28.19 -35.21
CA ASP A 43 -31.15 28.12 -35.73
C ASP A 43 -30.26 29.37 -35.69
N PHE A 44 -29.04 29.23 -35.16
CA PHE A 44 -27.84 29.40 -35.99
C PHE A 44 -26.57 28.92 -35.27
N ARG A 45 -25.89 27.99 -35.92
CA ARG A 45 -24.56 27.46 -35.60
C ARG A 45 -23.45 28.46 -35.98
N LEU A 46 -22.36 28.35 -35.23
CA LEU A 46 -20.99 28.86 -35.39
C LEU A 46 -20.51 29.08 -36.84
N LEU A 47 -19.80 30.20 -37.06
CA LEU A 47 -18.71 30.32 -38.04
C LEU A 47 -17.62 31.32 -37.56
N PHE A 48 -16.45 30.75 -37.24
CA PHE A 48 -15.07 31.08 -37.61
C PHE A 48 -14.57 32.53 -37.85
N GLU A 49 -13.49 32.83 -37.11
CA GLU A 49 -12.14 33.33 -37.48
C GLU A 49 -11.87 34.66 -38.24
N GLU A 50 -10.89 35.35 -37.65
CA GLU A 50 -9.75 36.11 -38.23
C GLU A 50 -9.91 37.57 -38.73
N ASP A 51 -9.22 38.44 -37.98
CA ASP A 51 -8.06 39.25 -38.40
C ASP A 51 -8.11 40.80 -38.57
N LEU A 52 -7.28 41.40 -37.71
CA LEU A 52 -6.20 42.38 -37.93
C LEU A 52 -6.45 43.91 -38.02
N ASP A 53 -5.75 44.57 -37.09
CA ASP A 53 -5.00 45.83 -37.17
C ASP A 53 -5.67 47.16 -37.53
N PHE A 54 -5.78 48.05 -36.54
CA PHE A 54 -5.42 49.46 -36.72
C PHE A 54 -5.18 50.22 -35.39
N TYR A 55 -4.07 50.99 -35.36
CA TYR A 55 -3.65 52.05 -34.41
C TYR A 55 -2.72 51.72 -33.22
N GLU A 56 -1.40 51.83 -33.46
CA GLU A 56 -0.46 52.45 -32.52
C GLU A 56 -0.28 53.94 -32.85
N SER A 57 -0.29 54.82 -31.85
CA SER A 57 0.83 55.74 -31.52
C SER A 57 0.40 56.79 -30.49
N LEU A 58 0.96 56.76 -29.28
CA LEU A 58 1.46 57.92 -28.54
C LEU A 58 1.85 57.47 -27.12
N LEU A 59 3.15 57.27 -26.92
CA LEU A 59 3.99 57.85 -25.86
C LEU A 59 5.18 56.92 -25.66
N GLY A 60 6.29 57.29 -26.29
CA GLY A 60 7.57 56.65 -26.10
C GLY A 60 8.12 56.94 -24.70
N PHE A 61 8.44 55.87 -23.98
CA PHE A 61 9.50 55.86 -22.99
C PHE A 61 10.27 54.55 -23.13
N SER A 62 11.53 54.65 -23.55
CA SER A 62 12.47 53.55 -23.55
C SER A 62 13.03 53.37 -22.14
N TYR A 63 12.91 52.18 -21.57
CA TYR A 63 13.90 51.64 -20.65
C TYR A 63 14.12 50.18 -20.99
N GLY A 64 15.34 49.87 -21.42
CA GLY A 64 15.83 48.50 -21.55
C GLY A 64 16.04 47.89 -20.17
N ALA A 65 15.34 46.80 -19.91
CA ALA A 65 15.73 45.79 -18.94
C ALA A 65 15.19 44.45 -19.45
N SER A 66 16.08 43.46 -19.56
CA SER A 66 15.74 42.06 -19.78
C SER A 66 14.67 41.63 -18.78
N LEU A 67 13.52 41.14 -19.27
CA LEU A 67 12.57 40.44 -18.41
C LEU A 67 13.24 39.17 -17.86
N PRO A 68 13.10 38.86 -16.56
CA PRO A 68 13.50 37.55 -16.05
C PRO A 68 12.62 36.46 -16.69
N PRO A 69 13.11 35.22 -16.78
CA PRO A 69 12.27 34.11 -17.24
C PRO A 69 11.02 34.03 -16.36
N THR A 70 9.87 33.92 -17.01
CA THR A 70 8.60 33.59 -16.39
C THR A 70 8.79 32.36 -15.49
N PRO A 71 8.39 32.40 -14.20
CA PRO A 71 8.38 31.19 -13.40
C PRO A 71 7.43 30.19 -14.08
N SER A 72 7.99 29.06 -14.50
CA SER A 72 7.20 27.91 -14.93
C SER A 72 6.25 27.54 -13.80
N LEU A 73 4.95 27.49 -14.10
CA LEU A 73 3.96 26.86 -13.24
C LEU A 73 4.52 25.49 -12.80
N PRO A 74 4.49 25.14 -11.51
CA PRO A 74 4.83 23.79 -11.10
C PRO A 74 3.94 22.83 -11.90
N SER A 75 4.58 21.81 -12.49
CA SER A 75 3.83 20.68 -13.06
C SER A 75 2.83 20.19 -12.02
N PRO A 76 1.62 19.76 -12.44
CA PRO A 76 0.70 19.11 -11.52
C PRO A 76 1.48 17.96 -10.87
N SER A 77 1.62 18.03 -9.55
CA SER A 77 2.07 16.89 -8.77
C SER A 77 1.22 15.70 -9.23
N PRO A 78 1.81 14.52 -9.48
CA PRO A 78 1.00 13.34 -9.75
C PRO A 78 -0.04 13.25 -8.64
N ALA A 79 -1.31 13.19 -9.04
CA ALA A 79 -2.40 12.95 -8.12
C ALA A 79 -2.06 11.69 -7.31
N PRO A 80 -2.32 11.65 -5.99
CA PRO A 80 -2.23 10.40 -5.25
C PRO A 80 -3.14 9.41 -5.97
N THR A 81 -2.52 8.41 -6.59
CA THR A 81 -3.17 7.22 -7.11
C THR A 81 -3.99 6.62 -5.98
N SER A 82 -5.32 6.52 -6.17
CA SER A 82 -6.27 5.69 -5.41
C SER A 82 -5.80 5.37 -4.00
N GLY A 83 -6.21 6.17 -3.02
CA GLY A 83 -5.97 5.91 -1.61
C GLY A 83 -6.67 4.62 -1.17
N SER A 84 -6.11 3.47 -1.55
CA SER A 84 -6.50 2.17 -1.03
C SER A 84 -6.39 2.25 0.48
N CYS A 85 -7.41 1.80 1.19
CA CYS A 85 -7.36 1.46 2.61
C CYS A 85 -6.08 0.64 2.93
N GLN A 86 -4.95 1.29 3.24
CA GLN A 86 -3.64 0.61 3.32
C GLN A 86 -3.44 -0.11 4.65
N ASP A 87 -4.13 0.34 5.70
CA ASP A 87 -4.11 -0.24 7.04
C ASP A 87 -5.55 -0.48 7.49
N LEU A 88 -6.14 -1.58 7.03
CA LEU A 88 -7.55 -1.92 7.28
C LEU A 88 -7.74 -2.39 8.73
N LEU A 89 -8.54 -1.67 9.52
CA LEU A 89 -8.85 -2.05 10.90
C LEU A 89 -10.13 -2.88 11.02
N TRP A 90 -11.10 -2.59 10.17
CA TRP A 90 -12.38 -3.29 10.15
C TRP A 90 -13.04 -3.20 8.78
N SER A 91 -13.73 -4.26 8.39
CA SER A 91 -14.55 -4.29 7.18
C SER A 91 -15.79 -5.17 7.33
N ASP A 92 -16.81 -4.86 6.54
CA ASP A 92 -17.84 -5.82 6.13
C ASP A 92 -17.88 -5.82 4.60
N GLU A 93 -17.43 -6.92 4.01
CA GLU A 93 -17.41 -7.16 2.56
C GLU A 93 -18.70 -7.81 2.06
N PHE A 94 -19.67 -8.07 2.95
CA PHE A 94 -20.98 -8.65 2.61
C PHE A 94 -20.93 -9.96 1.79
N ASP A 95 -19.84 -10.73 1.92
CA ASP A 95 -19.68 -12.08 1.34
C ASP A 95 -20.48 -13.15 2.10
N SER A 96 -20.88 -12.85 3.34
CA SER A 96 -21.63 -13.74 4.21
C SER A 96 -23.06 -13.24 4.47
N SER A 97 -23.86 -13.98 5.26
CA SER A 97 -25.18 -13.50 5.65
C SER A 97 -25.11 -12.22 6.47
N PHE A 98 -26.20 -11.44 6.51
CA PHE A 98 -26.32 -10.25 7.35
C PHE A 98 -25.84 -10.51 8.79
N GLN A 99 -24.92 -9.67 9.27
CA GLN A 99 -24.26 -9.87 10.56
C GLN A 99 -24.97 -9.08 11.67
N ASP A 100 -25.91 -9.72 12.36
CA ASP A 100 -26.62 -9.10 13.50
C ASP A 100 -25.69 -8.74 14.67
N SER A 101 -24.46 -9.28 14.72
CA SER A 101 -23.43 -8.86 15.68
C SER A 101 -22.85 -7.48 15.38
N ILE A 102 -22.97 -6.99 14.14
CA ILE A 102 -22.45 -5.70 13.68
C ILE A 102 -23.59 -4.71 13.45
N TRP A 103 -24.64 -5.15 12.77
CA TRP A 103 -25.69 -4.28 12.27
C TRP A 103 -27.00 -4.51 13.04
N SER A 104 -27.76 -3.43 13.22
CA SER A 104 -29.11 -3.41 13.78
C SER A 104 -30.06 -2.74 12.80
N TYR A 105 -31.31 -3.17 12.77
CA TYR A 105 -32.36 -2.52 11.98
C TYR A 105 -33.03 -1.38 12.74
N ASP A 106 -33.21 -0.25 12.06
CA ASP A 106 -34.18 0.77 12.46
C ASP A 106 -35.52 0.47 11.78
N LEU A 107 -36.61 0.42 12.56
CA LEU A 107 -37.93 0.00 12.08
C LEU A 107 -38.97 1.09 12.28
N GLY A 108 -39.91 1.22 11.33
CA GLY A 108 -41.08 2.07 11.47
C GLY A 108 -41.22 3.21 10.45
N ALA A 109 -42.37 3.88 10.51
CA ALA A 109 -42.85 4.88 9.57
C ALA A 109 -43.24 6.21 10.24
N ASN A 110 -42.47 6.63 11.25
CA ASN A 110 -42.75 7.85 12.04
C ASN A 110 -42.28 9.15 11.36
N GLY A 111 -41.77 9.06 10.13
CA GLY A 111 -41.22 10.18 9.37
C GLY A 111 -39.81 10.62 9.78
N TRP A 112 -39.20 9.95 10.77
CA TRP A 112 -37.77 10.07 11.12
C TRP A 112 -37.24 11.49 11.34
N GLY A 113 -38.12 12.44 11.71
CA GLY A 113 -37.79 13.85 11.91
C GLY A 113 -37.80 14.70 10.64
N ASN A 114 -37.89 14.09 9.46
CA ASN A 114 -37.76 14.74 8.14
C ASN A 114 -38.99 14.56 7.24
N GLN A 115 -40.14 14.17 7.81
CA GLN A 115 -41.39 13.91 7.07
C GLN A 115 -41.23 12.84 5.97
N GLU A 116 -40.37 11.86 6.23
CA GLU A 116 -40.10 10.73 5.33
C GLU A 116 -41.34 9.84 5.15
N LEU A 117 -41.52 9.27 3.95
CA LEU A 117 -42.74 8.57 3.54
C LEU A 117 -42.67 7.04 3.66
N GLN A 118 -41.48 6.49 3.87
CA GLN A 118 -41.28 5.05 3.97
C GLN A 118 -41.53 4.49 5.38
N ASN A 119 -41.87 3.21 5.42
CA ASN A 119 -41.74 2.35 6.59
C ASN A 119 -40.43 1.57 6.48
N TYR A 120 -39.48 1.76 7.40
CA TYR A 120 -38.29 0.91 7.43
C TYR A 120 -38.63 -0.48 7.98
N THR A 121 -38.23 -1.52 7.25
CA THR A 121 -38.46 -2.93 7.62
C THR A 121 -37.21 -3.77 7.40
N GLN A 122 -37.12 -4.90 8.11
CA GLN A 122 -36.05 -5.88 7.94
C GLN A 122 -36.10 -6.55 6.56
N ASP A 123 -37.29 -6.78 5.99
CA ASP A 123 -37.47 -7.50 4.72
C ASP A 123 -36.89 -6.74 3.51
N ASN A 124 -36.65 -5.43 3.67
CA ASN A 124 -36.06 -4.58 2.65
C ASN A 124 -34.53 -4.62 2.64
N VAL A 125 -33.90 -5.35 3.57
CA VAL A 125 -32.45 -5.47 3.68
C VAL A 125 -32.05 -6.93 3.54
N ARG A 126 -31.13 -7.21 2.62
CA ARG A 126 -30.58 -8.56 2.43
C ARG A 126 -29.12 -8.49 2.05
N VAL A 127 -28.38 -9.55 2.31
CA VAL A 127 -27.05 -9.75 1.73
C VAL A 127 -27.14 -10.83 0.66
N SER A 128 -26.61 -10.56 -0.53
CA SER A 128 -26.64 -11.49 -1.66
C SER A 128 -25.56 -11.14 -2.67
N ASN A 129 -24.87 -12.16 -3.19
CA ASN A 129 -23.83 -12.00 -4.24
C ASN A 129 -22.71 -11.03 -3.84
N GLY A 130 -22.24 -11.06 -2.59
CA GLY A 130 -21.18 -10.17 -2.10
C GLY A 130 -21.63 -8.74 -1.80
N ASN A 131 -22.94 -8.45 -1.86
CA ASN A 131 -23.44 -7.09 -1.62
C ASN A 131 -24.50 -7.06 -0.52
N LEU A 132 -24.45 -6.04 0.33
CA LEU A 132 -25.61 -5.57 1.06
C LEU A 132 -26.57 -4.86 0.09
N ILE A 133 -27.84 -5.23 0.15
CA ILE A 133 -28.88 -4.78 -0.76
C ILE A 133 -30.00 -4.15 0.07
N ILE A 134 -30.19 -2.85 -0.08
CA ILE A 134 -31.32 -2.09 0.50
C ILE A 134 -32.31 -1.78 -0.63
N THR A 135 -33.50 -2.36 -0.55
CA THR A 135 -34.53 -2.25 -1.60
C THR A 135 -35.71 -1.43 -1.12
N VAL A 136 -36.03 -0.37 -1.85
CA VAL A 136 -37.29 0.36 -1.72
C VAL A 136 -38.36 -0.35 -2.53
N ASN A 137 -39.51 -0.62 -1.93
CA ASN A 137 -40.68 -1.19 -2.62
C ASN A 137 -41.91 -0.31 -2.42
N ASP A 138 -42.88 -0.43 -3.34
CA ASP A 138 -44.26 -0.04 -3.07
C ASP A 138 -44.84 -0.91 -1.94
N GLY A 139 -45.58 -0.32 -1.00
CA GLY A 139 -46.28 -1.07 0.04
C GLY A 139 -47.80 -1.12 -0.18
N ASP A 140 -48.45 -2.04 0.53
CA ASP A 140 -49.88 -2.42 0.33
C ASP A 140 -50.90 -1.53 1.08
N GLY A 141 -50.53 -0.31 1.49
CA GLY A 141 -51.37 0.56 2.33
C GLY A 141 -52.19 1.60 1.56
N ASP A 142 -53.40 1.94 2.06
CA ASP A 142 -54.36 2.90 1.49
C ASP A 142 -53.84 4.35 1.30
N ASN A 143 -52.58 4.63 1.66
CA ASN A 143 -51.94 5.95 1.61
C ASN A 143 -50.61 5.97 0.81
N GLY A 144 -50.28 4.93 0.04
CA GLY A 144 -49.03 4.89 -0.75
C GLY A 144 -47.77 4.75 0.12
N SER A 145 -47.80 3.88 1.13
CA SER A 145 -46.67 3.68 2.04
C SER A 145 -45.55 2.92 1.34
N PHE A 146 -44.42 3.56 1.08
CA PHE A 146 -43.21 2.88 0.63
C PHE A 146 -42.63 2.02 1.76
N THR A 147 -41.89 0.97 1.42
CA THR A 147 -41.06 0.24 2.39
C THR A 147 -39.59 0.36 2.00
N SER A 148 -38.69 0.40 2.97
CA SER A 148 -37.24 0.49 2.72
C SER A 148 -36.45 -0.10 3.89
N GLY A 149 -35.12 -0.06 3.83
CA GLY A 149 -34.22 -0.48 4.91
C GLY A 149 -33.42 0.70 5.48
N ARG A 150 -33.19 0.64 6.79
CA ARG A 150 -32.22 1.47 7.52
C ARG A 150 -31.49 0.57 8.51
N ILE A 151 -30.17 0.55 8.44
CA ILE A 151 -29.33 -0.21 9.35
C ILE A 151 -28.31 0.70 10.03
N ARG A 152 -27.91 0.32 11.23
CA ARG A 152 -26.94 1.05 12.04
C ARG A 152 -26.02 0.13 12.83
N THR A 153 -24.84 0.61 13.20
CA THR A 153 -23.86 -0.14 14.00
C THR A 153 -23.81 0.26 15.48
N GLN A 154 -24.77 1.06 15.95
CA GLN A 154 -24.83 1.56 17.34
C GLN A 154 -24.61 0.45 18.38
N ASP A 155 -23.79 0.74 19.39
CA ASP A 155 -23.34 -0.16 20.48
C ASP A 155 -22.54 -1.41 20.02
N LYS A 156 -22.37 -1.60 18.71
CA LYS A 156 -21.71 -2.77 18.11
C LYS A 156 -20.37 -2.38 17.50
N LEU A 157 -20.38 -1.46 16.55
CA LEU A 157 -19.19 -0.86 15.96
C LEU A 157 -19.36 0.66 15.97
N GLU A 158 -18.46 1.30 16.67
CA GLU A 158 -18.31 2.75 16.75
C GLU A 158 -16.89 3.12 16.37
N VAL A 159 -16.69 4.35 15.93
CA VAL A 159 -15.40 4.84 15.44
C VAL A 159 -15.20 6.29 15.84
N VAL A 160 -14.02 6.61 16.36
CA VAL A 160 -13.48 7.96 16.47
C VAL A 160 -12.31 8.05 15.50
N TYR A 161 -12.36 9.02 14.60
CA TYR A 161 -11.34 9.24 13.57
C TYR A 161 -11.18 8.03 12.63
N GLY A 162 -10.43 8.22 11.54
CA GLY A 162 -10.13 7.18 10.56
C GLY A 162 -10.56 7.54 9.15
N ASN A 163 -10.16 6.68 8.24
CA ASN A 163 -10.62 6.72 6.86
C ASN A 163 -11.76 5.72 6.71
N ILE A 164 -12.98 6.21 6.58
CA ILE A 164 -14.17 5.37 6.47
C ILE A 164 -14.66 5.46 5.03
N GLU A 165 -14.82 4.32 4.37
CA GLU A 165 -15.31 4.28 3.00
C GLU A 165 -16.38 3.21 2.79
N ALA A 166 -17.32 3.48 1.90
CA ALA A 166 -18.30 2.53 1.42
C ALA A 166 -18.33 2.58 -0.11
N ARG A 167 -18.33 1.40 -0.74
CA ARG A 167 -18.44 1.27 -2.20
C ARG A 167 -19.88 0.94 -2.57
N ILE A 168 -20.57 1.89 -3.19
CA ILE A 168 -22.03 1.88 -3.33
C ILE A 168 -22.42 2.07 -4.80
N ARG A 169 -23.31 1.21 -5.29
CA ARG A 169 -24.04 1.38 -6.54
C ARG A 169 -25.41 1.97 -6.28
N MET A 170 -25.70 3.11 -6.91
CA MET A 170 -26.91 3.89 -6.64
C MET A 170 -28.13 3.38 -7.40
N PRO A 171 -29.34 3.45 -6.80
CA PRO A 171 -30.59 3.27 -7.53
C PRO A 171 -30.87 4.45 -8.46
N THR A 172 -31.87 4.27 -9.33
CA THR A 172 -32.45 5.40 -10.05
C THR A 172 -33.22 6.29 -9.07
N LEU A 173 -32.69 7.47 -8.79
CA LEU A 173 -33.25 8.39 -7.81
C LEU A 173 -34.55 9.08 -8.24
N ALA A 174 -34.61 9.56 -9.49
CA ALA A 174 -35.70 10.39 -10.04
C ALA A 174 -36.28 11.35 -8.98
N ASN A 175 -37.60 11.57 -8.93
CA ASN A 175 -38.17 12.28 -7.79
C ASN A 175 -38.38 11.32 -6.62
N GLY A 176 -37.68 11.58 -5.52
CA GLY A 176 -38.08 11.10 -4.20
C GLY A 176 -37.22 10.02 -3.55
N MET A 177 -36.19 9.46 -4.19
CA MET A 177 -35.24 8.59 -3.46
C MET A 177 -34.16 9.42 -2.77
N TRP A 178 -33.81 9.02 -1.55
CA TRP A 178 -32.79 9.65 -0.74
C TRP A 178 -31.89 8.58 -0.09
N PRO A 179 -30.91 8.02 -0.82
CA PRO A 179 -29.88 7.18 -0.23
C PRO A 179 -28.94 8.01 0.64
N ALA A 180 -28.51 7.42 1.76
CA ALA A 180 -27.58 8.05 2.68
C ALA A 180 -26.56 7.04 3.25
N PHE A 181 -25.32 7.49 3.37
CA PHE A 181 -24.23 6.87 4.12
C PHE A 181 -23.65 7.93 5.05
N TRP A 182 -23.79 7.69 6.35
CA TRP A 182 -23.64 8.73 7.36
C TRP A 182 -23.32 8.14 8.71
N THR A 183 -23.01 9.01 9.67
CA THR A 183 -22.67 8.63 11.03
C THR A 183 -23.39 9.51 12.04
N LEU A 184 -23.62 8.96 13.24
CA LEU A 184 -24.24 9.67 14.36
C LEU A 184 -23.44 9.40 15.63
N GLY A 185 -23.30 10.40 16.51
CA GLY A 185 -22.58 10.22 17.76
C GLY A 185 -23.15 9.09 18.61
N ALA A 186 -22.28 8.22 19.13
CA ALA A 186 -22.64 7.07 19.96
C ALA A 186 -23.39 7.45 21.24
N ASN A 187 -23.22 8.70 21.70
CA ASN A 187 -23.94 9.25 22.84
C ASN A 187 -25.37 9.76 22.50
N PHE A 188 -25.91 9.46 21.32
CA PHE A 188 -27.22 9.92 20.85
C PHE A 188 -28.35 9.67 21.85
N GLU A 189 -28.41 8.49 22.48
CA GLU A 189 -29.48 8.18 23.44
C GLU A 189 -29.39 9.00 24.73
N GLN A 190 -28.20 9.51 25.06
CA GLN A 190 -27.91 10.25 26.28
C GLN A 190 -28.12 11.76 26.10
N VAL A 191 -27.71 12.32 24.97
CA VAL A 191 -27.73 13.78 24.73
C VAL A 191 -28.74 14.21 23.67
N GLY A 192 -29.19 13.29 22.81
CA GLY A 192 -30.06 13.58 21.70
C GLY A 192 -29.38 14.35 20.57
N TRP A 193 -30.10 14.51 19.47
CA TRP A 193 -29.65 15.33 18.34
C TRP A 193 -30.04 16.80 18.54
N PRO A 194 -29.20 17.78 18.16
CA PRO A 194 -27.93 17.64 17.42
C PRO A 194 -26.69 17.51 18.31
N SER A 195 -26.83 17.51 19.65
CA SER A 195 -25.71 17.49 20.60
C SER A 195 -24.86 16.21 20.57
N CYS A 196 -25.30 15.17 19.88
CA CYS A 196 -24.50 13.97 19.64
C CYS A 196 -23.51 14.13 18.47
N GLY A 197 -23.77 15.07 17.56
CA GLY A 197 -23.07 15.15 16.28
C GLY A 197 -23.64 14.21 15.23
N GLU A 198 -23.61 14.65 13.98
CA GLU A 198 -23.99 13.90 12.78
C GLU A 198 -23.02 14.23 11.66
N MET A 199 -22.54 13.22 10.94
CA MET A 199 -21.74 13.40 9.75
C MET A 199 -22.31 12.63 8.56
N ASP A 200 -22.93 13.34 7.64
CA ASP A 200 -23.41 12.80 6.38
C ASP A 200 -22.27 12.77 5.36
N ILE A 201 -21.71 11.57 5.15
CA ILE A 201 -20.61 11.36 4.21
C ILE A 201 -21.15 11.49 2.78
N MET A 202 -22.31 10.87 2.53
CA MET A 202 -23.01 10.91 1.25
C MET A 202 -24.51 10.98 1.46
N GLU A 203 -25.13 11.99 0.85
CA GLU A 203 -26.56 12.03 0.57
C GLU A 203 -26.79 12.40 -0.89
N MET A 204 -27.82 11.81 -1.50
CA MET A 204 -28.27 12.18 -2.85
C MET A 204 -29.79 12.30 -2.89
N GLY A 205 -30.33 13.09 -3.82
CA GLY A 205 -31.79 13.27 -3.96
C GLY A 205 -32.34 14.63 -3.55
N SER A 206 -31.47 15.59 -3.23
CA SER A 206 -31.92 16.91 -2.72
C SER A 206 -32.86 17.65 -3.68
N ALA A 207 -33.76 18.46 -3.11
CA ALA A 207 -34.70 19.29 -3.87
C ALA A 207 -33.99 20.17 -4.92
N GLU A 208 -32.79 20.67 -4.61
CA GLU A 208 -31.99 21.46 -5.54
C GLU A 208 -31.42 20.62 -6.70
N ALA A 209 -31.01 19.37 -6.43
CA ALA A 209 -30.57 18.45 -7.47
C ALA A 209 -31.73 18.06 -8.41
N ILE A 210 -32.94 17.88 -7.86
CA ILE A 210 -34.17 17.65 -8.62
C ILE A 210 -34.47 18.86 -9.52
N ALA A 211 -34.51 20.05 -8.95
CA ALA A 211 -34.86 21.27 -9.67
C ALA A 211 -33.87 21.62 -10.80
N SER A 212 -32.59 21.28 -10.61
CA SER A 212 -31.52 21.52 -11.59
C SER A 212 -31.32 20.37 -12.58
N GLY A 213 -32.02 19.24 -12.43
CA GLY A 213 -31.84 18.05 -13.27
C GLY A 213 -30.49 17.36 -13.09
N THR A 214 -29.84 17.54 -11.93
CA THR A 214 -28.51 16.97 -11.62
C THR A 214 -28.58 15.84 -10.59
N ILE A 215 -29.77 15.29 -10.34
CA ILE A 215 -30.02 14.39 -9.21
C ILE A 215 -29.08 13.19 -9.10
N HIS A 216 -28.72 12.56 -10.22
CA HIS A 216 -27.78 11.42 -10.19
C HIS A 216 -26.30 11.81 -10.23
N LYS A 217 -25.99 13.10 -10.19
CA LYS A 217 -24.61 13.63 -10.25
C LYS A 217 -24.25 14.44 -9.01
N ARG A 218 -25.25 14.98 -8.32
CA ARG A 218 -25.06 15.86 -7.17
C ARG A 218 -25.06 15.05 -5.88
N VAL A 219 -23.92 15.07 -5.20
CA VAL A 219 -23.72 14.45 -3.89
C VAL A 219 -23.59 15.56 -2.86
N SER A 220 -24.36 15.48 -1.79
CA SER A 220 -24.28 16.37 -0.63
C SER A 220 -23.56 15.67 0.50
N SER A 221 -22.82 16.45 1.28
CA SER A 221 -22.36 16.07 2.62
C SER A 221 -22.80 17.18 3.59
N ALA A 222 -23.15 16.81 4.81
CA ALA A 222 -23.62 17.75 5.83
C ALA A 222 -23.17 17.30 7.21
N PHE A 223 -22.75 18.25 8.03
CA PHE A 223 -22.37 18.03 9.43
C PHE A 223 -23.29 18.84 10.34
N HIS A 224 -23.83 18.20 11.37
CA HIS A 224 -24.74 18.83 12.33
C HIS A 224 -24.22 18.66 13.75
N TRP A 225 -24.28 19.74 14.52
CA TRP A 225 -23.84 19.76 15.92
C TRP A 225 -24.58 20.85 16.70
N GLU A 226 -24.33 20.92 18.00
CA GLU A 226 -24.92 21.92 18.87
C GLU A 226 -23.94 23.06 19.16
N ASN A 227 -24.41 24.30 19.08
CA ASN A 227 -23.67 25.46 19.58
C ASN A 227 -24.60 26.35 20.42
N GLN A 228 -24.28 26.49 21.71
CA GLN A 228 -25.00 27.32 22.68
C GLN A 228 -26.51 27.03 22.77
N GLY A 229 -26.89 25.77 22.64
CA GLY A 229 -28.24 25.24 22.68
C GLY A 229 -28.97 25.34 21.33
N GLU A 230 -28.31 25.77 20.27
CA GLU A 230 -28.88 25.87 18.93
C GLU A 230 -28.26 24.86 17.97
N ARG A 231 -29.07 24.37 17.02
CA ARG A 231 -28.58 23.52 15.94
C ARG A 231 -27.73 24.33 14.97
N VAL A 232 -26.52 23.87 14.72
CA VAL A 232 -25.66 24.35 13.64
C VAL A 232 -25.57 23.28 12.55
N SER A 233 -25.35 23.72 11.31
CA SER A 233 -25.23 22.82 10.16
C SER A 233 -24.21 23.38 9.19
N TYR A 234 -23.31 22.53 8.71
CA TYR A 234 -22.34 22.84 7.67
C TYR A 234 -22.51 21.84 6.54
N SER A 235 -23.02 22.28 5.40
CA SER A 235 -23.33 21.41 4.26
C SER A 235 -22.73 21.96 2.98
N LEU A 236 -22.10 21.09 2.20
CA LEU A 236 -21.63 21.37 0.84
C LEU A 236 -22.09 20.25 -0.10
N ALA A 237 -22.03 20.53 -1.40
CA ALA A 237 -22.33 19.54 -2.41
C ALA A 237 -21.38 19.66 -3.59
N ALA A 238 -21.03 18.52 -4.18
CA ALA A 238 -20.30 18.44 -5.43
C ALA A 238 -21.20 17.89 -6.53
N THR A 239 -20.93 18.27 -7.78
CA THR A 239 -21.56 17.66 -8.95
C THR A 239 -20.49 16.91 -9.72
N THR A 240 -20.64 15.60 -9.81
CA THR A 240 -19.69 14.74 -10.50
C THR A 240 -19.77 14.92 -12.02
N PRO A 241 -18.67 14.69 -12.76
CA PRO A 241 -18.67 14.80 -14.21
C PRO A 241 -19.51 13.69 -14.88
N THR A 242 -19.60 12.53 -14.25
CA THR A 242 -20.35 11.35 -14.69
C THR A 242 -21.67 11.19 -13.93
N ASN A 243 -22.53 10.30 -14.40
CA ASN A 243 -23.75 9.94 -13.69
C ASN A 243 -23.40 8.81 -12.70
N LEU A 244 -23.80 8.90 -11.44
CA LEU A 244 -23.52 7.89 -10.41
C LEU A 244 -24.55 6.74 -10.38
N ASN A 245 -25.60 6.83 -11.20
CA ASN A 245 -26.53 5.75 -11.52
C ASN A 245 -26.27 5.24 -12.95
N ASP A 246 -25.02 4.91 -13.26
CA ASP A 246 -24.57 4.37 -14.54
C ASP A 246 -24.44 2.83 -14.56
N GLY A 247 -24.72 2.18 -13.43
CA GLY A 247 -24.64 0.73 -13.26
C GLY A 247 -23.36 0.25 -12.56
N GLU A 248 -22.42 1.17 -12.31
CA GLU A 248 -21.17 0.91 -11.61
C GLU A 248 -21.27 1.25 -10.13
N PHE A 249 -20.27 0.82 -9.37
CA PHE A 249 -20.10 1.22 -7.97
C PHE A 249 -19.15 2.41 -7.86
N HIS A 250 -19.48 3.32 -6.95
CA HIS A 250 -18.67 4.49 -6.61
C HIS A 250 -18.23 4.45 -5.16
N VAL A 251 -17.07 5.04 -4.86
CA VAL A 251 -16.52 5.05 -3.50
C VAL A 251 -16.92 6.34 -2.81
N PHE A 252 -17.61 6.25 -1.68
CA PHE A 252 -17.92 7.39 -0.82
C PHE A 252 -17.09 7.27 0.43
N ARG A 253 -16.27 8.27 0.71
CA ARG A 253 -15.28 8.18 1.79
C ARG A 253 -15.21 9.44 2.62
N THR A 254 -14.83 9.28 3.88
CA THR A 254 -14.40 10.37 4.74
C THR A 254 -13.01 10.11 5.27
N GLU A 255 -12.20 11.17 5.30
CA GLU A 255 -10.93 11.22 6.02
C GLU A 255 -11.15 12.08 7.27
N TRP A 256 -11.07 11.48 8.44
CA TRP A 256 -11.40 12.13 9.71
C TRP A 256 -10.26 11.97 10.71
N ASN A 257 -9.71 13.06 11.23
CA ASN A 257 -8.72 13.05 12.31
C ASN A 257 -9.05 14.13 13.33
N SER A 258 -8.22 14.28 14.37
CA SER A 258 -8.44 15.26 15.44
C SER A 258 -8.43 16.73 15.01
N THR A 259 -8.10 17.04 13.75
CA THR A 259 -8.07 18.43 13.25
C THR A 259 -9.06 18.68 12.13
N ARG A 260 -9.50 17.65 11.41
CA ARG A 260 -10.20 17.83 10.15
C ARG A 260 -11.09 16.65 9.78
N VAL A 261 -12.21 16.97 9.13
CA VAL A 261 -13.10 16.01 8.46
C VAL A 261 -13.22 16.41 7.00
N GLN A 262 -12.92 15.47 6.10
CA GLN A 262 -13.06 15.65 4.66
C GLN A 262 -13.97 14.55 4.11
N THR A 263 -14.81 14.87 3.13
CA THR A 263 -15.68 13.88 2.46
C THR A 263 -15.44 13.89 0.96
N PHE A 264 -15.59 12.73 0.33
CA PHE A 264 -15.32 12.55 -1.09
C PHE A 264 -16.31 11.58 -1.73
N VAL A 265 -16.55 11.79 -3.02
CA VAL A 265 -17.13 10.80 -3.94
C VAL A 265 -16.09 10.48 -5.01
N ASP A 266 -15.73 9.21 -5.13
CA ASP A 266 -14.55 8.70 -5.78
C ASP A 266 -13.30 9.47 -5.27
N ASP A 267 -12.79 10.42 -6.04
CA ASP A 267 -11.66 11.30 -5.68
C ASP A 267 -12.05 12.79 -5.60
N ILE A 268 -13.33 13.11 -5.74
CA ILE A 268 -13.83 14.49 -5.72
C ILE A 268 -14.18 14.87 -4.29
N ARG A 269 -13.38 15.76 -3.70
CA ARG A 269 -13.63 16.32 -2.36
C ARG A 269 -14.87 17.21 -2.36
N ILE A 270 -15.76 16.99 -1.39
CA ILE A 270 -16.99 17.75 -1.17
C ILE A 270 -16.80 18.72 0.00
N ILE A 271 -16.50 18.18 1.19
CA ILE A 271 -16.21 18.96 2.40
C ILE A 271 -14.72 18.92 2.72
N ASP A 272 -14.21 20.04 3.25
CA ASP A 272 -12.93 20.19 3.91
C ASP A 272 -13.14 21.04 5.18
N PHE A 273 -13.45 20.39 6.30
CA PHE A 273 -13.91 21.05 7.52
C PHE A 273 -12.87 20.97 8.64
N ASP A 274 -12.39 22.13 9.08
CA ASP A 274 -11.45 22.26 10.19
C ASP A 274 -12.22 22.20 11.52
N ILE A 275 -11.97 21.14 12.29
CA ILE A 275 -12.62 20.89 13.59
C ILE A 275 -11.69 21.22 14.77
N THR A 276 -10.57 21.89 14.53
CA THR A 276 -9.73 22.34 15.65
C THR A 276 -10.50 23.30 16.56
N PRO A 277 -10.22 23.31 17.88
CA PRO A 277 -10.89 24.23 18.81
C PRO A 277 -10.78 25.71 18.42
N GLU A 278 -9.72 26.08 17.71
CA GLU A 278 -9.49 27.43 17.18
C GLU A 278 -10.43 27.78 16.01
N ALA A 279 -10.71 26.83 15.12
CA ALA A 279 -11.58 27.03 13.97
C ALA A 279 -13.07 26.80 14.32
N CYS A 280 -13.33 25.88 15.25
CA CYS A 280 -14.64 25.33 15.55
C CYS A 280 -14.77 25.09 17.07
N THR A 281 -15.00 26.18 17.82
CA THR A 281 -14.92 26.16 19.29
C THR A 281 -15.94 25.24 19.97
N ASP A 282 -17.10 25.01 19.34
CA ASP A 282 -18.21 24.24 19.91
C ASP A 282 -18.49 22.97 19.09
N CYS A 283 -17.48 22.35 18.48
CA CYS A 283 -17.64 21.23 17.54
C CYS A 283 -17.10 19.91 18.12
N THR A 284 -17.18 19.81 19.45
CA THR A 284 -16.60 18.73 20.26
C THR A 284 -17.17 17.35 19.94
N GLU A 285 -18.36 17.32 19.35
CA GLU A 285 -19.09 16.15 18.90
C GLU A 285 -18.28 15.36 17.87
N PHE A 286 -17.58 16.04 16.95
CA PHE A 286 -16.70 15.40 15.95
C PHE A 286 -15.37 14.90 16.53
N HIS A 287 -15.23 14.90 17.86
CA HIS A 287 -14.14 14.25 18.60
C HIS A 287 -14.66 13.12 19.51
N GLN A 288 -15.93 12.74 19.39
CA GLN A 288 -16.55 11.62 20.09
C GLN A 288 -16.70 10.41 19.17
N PRO A 289 -16.99 9.21 19.71
CA PRO A 289 -17.28 8.04 18.88
C PRO A 289 -18.58 8.21 18.11
N HIS A 290 -18.58 7.79 16.85
CA HIS A 290 -19.77 7.75 16.00
C HIS A 290 -20.05 6.32 15.56
N PHE A 291 -21.32 5.96 15.40
CA PHE A 291 -21.72 4.72 14.72
C PHE A 291 -22.17 5.01 13.28
N LEU A 292 -22.08 3.99 12.42
CA LEU A 292 -22.40 4.10 11.00
C LEU A 292 -23.88 3.83 10.74
N LEU A 293 -24.43 4.49 9.72
CA LEU A 293 -25.78 4.27 9.21
C LEU A 293 -25.80 4.17 7.68
N LEU A 294 -26.64 3.28 7.17
CA LEU A 294 -26.96 3.11 5.76
C LEU A 294 -28.47 3.01 5.59
N ASN A 295 -29.05 3.81 4.70
CA ASN A 295 -30.48 3.73 4.38
C ASN A 295 -30.81 4.30 3.00
N VAL A 296 -32.04 4.03 2.57
CA VAL A 296 -32.68 4.76 1.46
C VAL A 296 -34.03 5.29 1.94
N ALA A 297 -34.10 6.60 2.19
CA ALA A 297 -35.37 7.28 2.50
C ALA A 297 -36.18 7.54 1.21
N VAL A 298 -37.48 7.82 1.39
CA VAL A 298 -38.40 8.20 0.33
C VAL A 298 -39.12 9.50 0.69
N GLY A 299 -39.03 10.50 -0.17
CA GLY A 299 -39.64 11.81 0.04
C GLY A 299 -38.95 12.62 1.14
N GLY A 300 -39.74 13.40 1.89
CA GLY A 300 -39.27 14.20 3.01
C GLY A 300 -38.70 15.56 2.65
N ASP A 301 -38.30 16.30 3.68
CA ASP A 301 -37.87 17.70 3.59
C ASP A 301 -36.63 17.88 2.69
N TYR A 302 -35.71 16.91 2.70
CA TYR A 302 -34.49 16.95 1.89
C TYR A 302 -34.78 16.91 0.38
N THR A 303 -35.67 16.02 -0.04
CA THR A 303 -36.11 15.92 -1.45
C THR A 303 -37.11 17.02 -1.82
N GLY A 304 -37.76 17.62 -0.83
CA GLY A 304 -38.83 18.60 -1.00
C GLY A 304 -40.15 17.97 -1.45
N ILE A 305 -40.30 16.64 -1.34
CA ILE A 305 -41.47 15.88 -1.78
C ILE A 305 -42.14 15.24 -0.58
N LEU A 306 -43.24 15.85 -0.14
CA LEU A 306 -43.96 15.47 1.08
C LEU A 306 -45.20 14.61 0.82
N ASP A 307 -45.47 14.28 -0.44
CA ASP A 307 -46.64 13.51 -0.85
C ASP A 307 -46.23 12.37 -1.78
N ALA A 308 -46.80 11.18 -1.54
CA ALA A 308 -46.48 9.96 -2.29
C ALA A 308 -46.74 10.11 -3.80
N SER A 309 -47.71 10.92 -4.22
CA SER A 309 -47.99 11.18 -5.64
C SER A 309 -46.88 11.95 -6.35
N GLY A 310 -45.98 12.60 -5.61
CA GLY A 310 -44.81 13.29 -6.15
C GLY A 310 -43.61 12.36 -6.39
N ILE A 311 -43.66 11.13 -5.90
CA ILE A 311 -42.59 10.14 -6.09
C ILE A 311 -42.70 9.55 -7.49
N THR A 312 -41.62 9.65 -8.27
CA THR A 312 -41.55 9.15 -9.66
C THR A 312 -40.41 8.18 -9.91
N ALA A 313 -39.61 7.89 -8.88
CA ALA A 313 -38.58 6.87 -8.94
C ALA A 313 -39.19 5.51 -9.32
N PRO A 314 -38.58 4.77 -10.26
CA PRO A 314 -39.05 3.44 -10.60
C PRO A 314 -38.82 2.50 -9.42
N LEU A 315 -39.84 1.71 -9.07
CA LEU A 315 -39.78 0.72 -8.00
C LEU A 315 -39.87 -0.72 -8.56
N PRO A 316 -39.18 -1.70 -7.95
CA PRO A 316 -38.28 -1.53 -6.81
C PRO A 316 -37.00 -0.75 -7.15
N ALA A 317 -36.53 0.07 -6.21
CA ALA A 317 -35.27 0.80 -6.32
C ALA A 317 -34.26 0.24 -5.33
N THR A 318 -33.06 -0.11 -5.80
CA THR A 318 -32.08 -0.81 -4.99
C THR A 318 -30.76 -0.04 -4.88
N MET A 319 -30.34 0.22 -3.64
CA MET A 319 -28.96 0.59 -3.30
C MET A 319 -28.19 -0.67 -2.97
N GLU A 320 -27.05 -0.86 -3.62
CA GLU A 320 -26.16 -2.00 -3.36
C GLU A 320 -24.84 -1.49 -2.79
N VAL A 321 -24.41 -2.06 -1.67
CA VAL A 321 -23.14 -1.75 -1.01
C VAL A 321 -22.26 -2.98 -1.11
N ASP A 322 -21.13 -2.83 -1.79
CA ASP A 322 -20.11 -3.87 -2.00
C ASP A 322 -19.30 -4.09 -0.72
N TYR A 323 -18.88 -3.00 -0.08
CA TYR A 323 -18.23 -3.07 1.22
C TYR A 323 -18.42 -1.79 2.03
N VAL A 324 -18.19 -1.91 3.34
CA VAL A 324 -17.86 -0.80 4.23
C VAL A 324 -16.53 -1.11 4.90
N ARG A 325 -15.58 -0.18 4.85
CA ARG A 325 -14.22 -0.33 5.42
C ARG A 325 -13.87 0.85 6.31
N ILE A 326 -13.16 0.55 7.39
CA ILE A 326 -12.52 1.53 8.27
C ILE A 326 -11.03 1.25 8.30
N CYS A 327 -10.25 2.24 7.88
CA CYS A 327 -8.81 2.17 7.80
C CYS A 327 -8.20 3.08 8.86
N ASN A 328 -7.10 2.61 9.43
CA ASN A 328 -6.29 3.37 10.33
C ASN A 328 -5.69 4.60 9.62
N ASN A 329 -5.62 5.70 10.36
CA ASN A 329 -4.87 6.89 9.97
C ASN A 329 -3.90 7.36 11.07
N GLY A 330 -3.60 6.50 12.05
CA GLY A 330 -2.75 6.79 13.20
C GLY A 330 -3.48 7.36 14.41
N GLU A 331 -4.75 7.77 14.24
CA GLU A 331 -5.59 8.30 15.33
C GLU A 331 -6.88 7.49 15.52
N THR A 332 -7.13 6.51 14.65
CA THR A 332 -8.38 5.74 14.59
C THR A 332 -8.58 4.89 15.84
N ARG A 333 -9.76 4.98 16.44
CA ARG A 333 -10.18 4.13 17.55
C ARG A 333 -11.57 3.61 17.26
N LEU A 334 -11.73 2.29 17.23
CA LEU A 334 -13.07 1.69 17.17
C LEU A 334 -13.67 1.59 18.60
N SER A 335 -14.90 1.14 18.77
CA SER A 335 -15.44 0.65 20.05
C SER A 335 -16.73 -0.13 19.81
N GLY A 336 -17.32 -0.73 20.85
CA GLY A 336 -18.59 -1.45 20.80
C GLY A 336 -18.46 -2.96 20.87
N SER A 337 -19.59 -3.66 21.02
CA SER A 337 -19.64 -5.11 21.27
C SER A 337 -19.08 -6.00 20.14
N ALA A 338 -19.08 -5.54 18.90
CA ALA A 338 -18.39 -6.23 17.79
C ALA A 338 -16.86 -6.11 17.89
N ILE A 339 -16.40 -5.15 18.67
CA ILE A 339 -15.01 -4.77 18.87
C ILE A 339 -14.53 -5.21 20.26
N GLU A 340 -15.39 -5.71 21.14
CA GLU A 340 -15.01 -6.21 22.48
C GLU A 340 -14.04 -7.40 22.42
N ASP A 341 -14.00 -8.12 21.29
CA ASP A 341 -12.94 -9.07 21.01
C ASP A 341 -11.72 -8.42 20.36
N MET A 342 -11.79 -7.26 19.71
CA MET A 342 -10.61 -6.56 19.20
C MET A 342 -9.89 -5.80 20.31
N VAL A 343 -8.60 -6.09 20.48
CA VAL A 343 -7.76 -5.29 21.35
C VAL A 343 -7.56 -3.93 20.71
N GLN A 344 -8.07 -2.91 21.40
CA GLN A 344 -8.01 -1.51 20.97
C GLN A 344 -7.02 -0.65 21.74
N TYR A 345 -6.32 -1.25 22.69
CA TYR A 345 -5.38 -0.56 23.54
C TYR A 345 -4.12 -0.24 22.73
N ASP A 346 -3.74 1.04 22.77
CA ASP A 346 -2.42 1.49 22.34
C ASP A 346 -1.39 1.02 23.38
N PHE A 347 -0.94 -0.23 23.24
CA PHE A 347 0.09 -0.79 24.08
C PHE A 347 1.47 -0.39 23.55
N ASP A 348 2.01 0.72 24.06
CA ASP A 348 3.44 1.00 24.08
C ASP A 348 4.20 -0.06 24.91
N CYS A 349 4.42 -1.23 24.32
CA CYS A 349 5.26 -2.30 24.87
C CYS A 349 6.77 -1.96 24.80
N GLY A 350 7.12 -0.69 24.55
CA GLY A 350 8.49 -0.20 24.42
C GLY A 350 8.96 -0.02 22.98
N SER A 351 8.07 -0.09 21.98
CA SER A 351 8.35 0.24 20.58
C SER A 351 7.07 0.72 19.88
N PRO A 352 7.08 1.89 19.20
CA PRO A 352 5.92 2.39 18.45
C PRO A 352 5.62 1.59 17.16
N THR A 353 6.37 0.52 16.84
CA THR A 353 6.29 -0.15 15.52
C THR A 353 6.09 -1.66 15.53
N THR A 354 6.11 -2.36 16.68
CA THR A 354 6.15 -3.85 16.68
C THR A 354 4.93 -4.55 17.27
N CYS A 355 4.19 -3.92 18.17
CA CYS A 355 2.93 -4.47 18.67
C CYS A 355 1.75 -3.85 17.91
N THR A 356 1.54 -4.32 16.68
CA THR A 356 0.44 -3.85 15.82
C THR A 356 -0.91 -4.27 16.37
N VAL A 357 -1.99 -3.61 15.91
CA VAL A 357 -3.37 -4.01 16.23
C VAL A 357 -3.60 -5.48 15.86
N ASP A 358 -3.08 -5.94 14.72
CA ASP A 358 -3.14 -7.35 14.31
C ASP A 358 -2.46 -8.29 15.31
N ALA A 359 -1.27 -7.94 15.77
CA ALA A 359 -0.54 -8.72 16.76
C ALA A 359 -1.26 -8.82 18.10
N LEU A 360 -1.83 -7.70 18.55
CA LEU A 360 -2.65 -7.65 19.74
C LEU A 360 -3.93 -8.50 19.59
N ASN A 361 -4.42 -8.63 18.36
CA ASN A 361 -5.59 -9.41 18.00
C ASN A 361 -5.31 -10.90 17.74
N ASN A 362 -4.07 -11.37 17.83
CA ASN A 362 -3.78 -12.80 17.77
C ASN A 362 -4.32 -13.52 19.00
N TYR A 363 -4.88 -14.71 18.81
CA TYR A 363 -5.35 -15.55 19.91
C TYR A 363 -4.19 -16.25 20.62
N ALA A 364 -4.03 -15.97 21.90
CA ALA A 364 -3.16 -16.68 22.81
C ALA A 364 -4.00 -17.64 23.67
N GLY A 365 -4.16 -18.87 23.21
CA GLY A 365 -5.11 -19.81 23.82
C GLY A 365 -6.57 -19.33 23.64
N ASP A 366 -7.29 -19.12 24.73
CA ASP A 366 -8.71 -18.70 24.75
C ASP A 366 -8.94 -17.18 24.75
N THR A 367 -7.88 -16.37 24.80
CA THR A 367 -7.95 -14.91 24.88
C THR A 367 -6.91 -14.25 23.99
N LYS A 368 -7.19 -13.08 23.43
CA LYS A 368 -6.25 -12.37 22.56
C LYS A 368 -5.03 -11.81 23.31
N CYS A 369 -3.91 -11.63 22.60
CA CYS A 369 -2.64 -11.17 23.14
C CYS A 369 -2.79 -9.89 23.98
N GLY A 370 -3.47 -8.88 23.46
CA GLY A 370 -3.67 -7.64 24.21
C GLY A 370 -4.60 -7.76 25.41
N ASN A 371 -5.62 -8.62 25.37
CA ASN A 371 -6.47 -8.88 26.54
C ASN A 371 -5.68 -9.59 27.64
N ARG A 372 -4.74 -10.47 27.28
CA ARG A 372 -3.81 -11.05 28.26
C ARG A 372 -2.84 -10.02 28.83
N ILE A 373 -2.31 -9.12 28.00
CA ILE A 373 -1.42 -8.04 28.46
C ILE A 373 -2.16 -7.16 29.47
N GLN A 374 -3.41 -6.79 29.17
CA GLN A 374 -4.26 -6.04 30.08
C GLN A 374 -4.49 -6.77 31.41
N ASN A 375 -4.82 -8.05 31.37
CA ASN A 375 -5.02 -8.86 32.58
C ASN A 375 -3.77 -8.87 33.48
N TRP A 376 -2.57 -8.94 32.89
CA TRP A 376 -1.33 -8.88 33.65
C TRP A 376 -1.09 -7.49 34.25
N MET A 377 -1.40 -6.41 33.51
CA MET A 377 -1.33 -5.05 34.05
C MET A 377 -2.28 -4.85 35.24
N GLU A 378 -3.47 -5.45 35.23
CA GLU A 378 -4.41 -5.42 36.36
C GLU A 378 -3.87 -6.10 37.63
N THR A 379 -2.90 -7.01 37.50
CA THR A 379 -2.19 -7.59 38.65
C THR A 379 -1.15 -6.66 39.27
N GLY A 380 -0.96 -5.47 38.69
CA GLY A 380 0.01 -4.46 39.12
C GLY A 380 1.36 -4.51 38.40
N MET A 381 1.48 -5.30 37.33
CA MET A 381 2.65 -5.26 36.44
C MET A 381 2.66 -3.97 35.62
N THR A 382 3.86 -3.48 35.30
CA THR A 382 3.99 -2.44 34.27
C THR A 382 3.62 -2.99 32.91
N GLN A 383 3.20 -2.13 31.99
CA GLN A 383 2.84 -2.51 30.63
C GLN A 383 3.96 -3.27 29.91
N GLN A 384 5.20 -2.81 30.03
CA GLN A 384 6.37 -3.48 29.48
C GLN A 384 6.58 -4.88 30.08
N GLU A 385 6.42 -5.05 31.39
CA GLU A 385 6.51 -6.35 32.05
C GLU A 385 5.38 -7.30 31.63
N ALA A 386 4.16 -6.77 31.47
CA ALA A 386 3.01 -7.54 30.99
C ALA A 386 3.21 -8.00 29.55
N CYS A 387 3.69 -7.12 28.65
CA CYS A 387 4.02 -7.49 27.28
C CYS A 387 5.12 -8.56 27.24
N LEU A 388 6.23 -8.39 27.98
CA LEU A 388 7.29 -9.39 28.08
C LEU A 388 6.82 -10.72 28.68
N THR A 389 5.86 -10.70 29.60
CA THR A 389 5.29 -11.91 30.19
C THR A 389 4.45 -12.66 29.17
N VAL A 390 3.49 -11.99 28.55
CA VAL A 390 2.57 -12.61 27.57
C VAL A 390 3.32 -13.04 26.32
N ALA A 391 4.08 -12.12 25.71
CA ALA A 391 4.73 -12.35 24.42
C ALA A 391 6.12 -12.97 24.53
N GLY A 392 6.79 -12.89 25.67
CA GLY A 392 8.10 -13.53 25.87
C GLY A 392 8.03 -14.90 26.55
N THR A 393 6.99 -15.16 27.36
CA THR A 393 6.96 -16.34 28.24
C THR A 393 5.72 -17.20 28.06
N GLU A 394 4.52 -16.62 27.94
CA GLU A 394 3.27 -17.40 27.87
C GLU A 394 2.94 -17.88 26.45
N PHE A 395 2.98 -16.97 25.46
CA PHE A 395 2.56 -17.18 24.07
C PHE A 395 3.53 -16.54 23.08
N PRO A 396 4.78 -17.03 23.01
CA PRO A 396 5.81 -16.42 22.16
C PRO A 396 5.58 -16.59 20.66
N ALA A 397 4.82 -17.59 20.23
CA ALA A 397 4.51 -17.78 18.81
C ALA A 397 3.40 -16.82 18.34
N GLU A 398 2.39 -16.61 19.18
CA GLU A 398 1.18 -15.86 18.85
C GLU A 398 1.33 -14.37 19.16
N CYS A 399 2.00 -14.04 20.26
CA CYS A 399 2.15 -12.67 20.75
C CYS A 399 3.57 -12.12 20.62
N GLY A 400 4.56 -12.92 20.21
CA GLY A 400 6.00 -12.63 20.33
C GLY A 400 6.46 -11.28 19.81
N VAL A 401 5.78 -10.75 18.79
CA VAL A 401 6.05 -9.41 18.23
C VAL A 401 5.82 -8.27 19.24
N CYS A 402 4.95 -8.47 20.23
CA CYS A 402 4.68 -7.52 21.33
C CYS A 402 5.71 -7.56 22.47
N ALA A 403 6.61 -8.56 22.50
CA ALA A 403 7.73 -8.62 23.45
C ALA A 403 9.08 -8.26 22.80
N ARG A 404 9.08 -7.75 21.57
CA ARG A 404 10.32 -7.39 20.89
C ARG A 404 11.04 -6.30 21.67
N GLN A 405 12.15 -6.68 22.28
CA GLN A 405 13.07 -5.73 22.87
C GLN A 405 13.60 -4.85 21.75
N VAL A 406 13.41 -3.53 21.86
CA VAL A 406 14.05 -2.57 20.96
C VAL A 406 15.54 -2.66 21.21
N LEU A 407 16.25 -3.14 20.20
CA LEU A 407 17.69 -3.12 20.15
C LEU A 407 18.07 -2.13 19.05
N ASP A 408 18.57 -0.97 19.48
CA ASP A 408 19.23 -0.01 18.62
C ASP A 408 20.73 -0.32 18.61
N CYS A 409 21.12 -1.19 17.67
CA CYS A 409 22.52 -1.44 17.40
C CYS A 409 23.23 -0.22 16.76
N GLY A 410 22.56 0.92 16.55
CA GLY A 410 23.15 2.16 16.05
C GLY A 410 23.53 2.14 14.57
N VAL A 411 22.93 1.21 13.80
CA VAL A 411 23.13 1.04 12.36
C VAL A 411 21.80 0.80 11.67
N GLU A 412 21.53 1.57 10.61
CA GLU A 412 20.26 1.52 9.86
C GLU A 412 20.02 0.17 9.17
N THR A 413 21.10 -0.58 8.92
CA THR A 413 21.06 -1.94 8.35
C THR A 413 20.55 -2.98 9.35
N CYS A 414 20.55 -2.68 10.66
CA CYS A 414 20.02 -3.58 11.69
C CYS A 414 18.49 -3.51 11.74
N THR A 415 17.87 -4.10 10.73
CA THR A 415 16.41 -4.22 10.64
C THR A 415 15.88 -5.29 11.58
N ASP A 416 14.57 -5.30 11.81
CA ASP A 416 13.91 -6.40 12.53
C ASP A 416 14.16 -7.76 11.89
N ALA A 417 14.29 -7.82 10.56
CA ALA A 417 14.64 -9.05 9.84
C ALA A 417 16.06 -9.54 10.18
N ALA A 418 17.03 -8.62 10.34
CA ALA A 418 18.38 -8.93 10.75
C ALA A 418 18.46 -9.37 12.23
N LEU A 419 17.67 -8.75 13.10
CA LEU A 419 17.57 -9.13 14.51
C LEU A 419 16.87 -10.49 14.69
N ASP A 420 15.92 -10.85 13.82
CA ASP A 420 15.16 -12.08 13.94
C ASP A 420 15.79 -13.27 13.18
N ALA A 421 16.90 -13.04 12.47
CA ALA A 421 17.65 -14.10 11.81
C ALA A 421 18.12 -15.19 12.81
N SER A 422 17.91 -16.46 12.46
CA SER A 422 18.27 -17.58 13.32
C SER A 422 19.77 -17.83 13.29
N ALA A 423 20.42 -17.72 14.45
CA ALA A 423 21.87 -17.84 14.61
C ALA A 423 22.27 -19.24 15.10
N ALA A 424 21.84 -20.28 14.35
CA ALA A 424 22.04 -21.70 14.72
C ALA A 424 21.52 -22.04 16.14
N GLY A 425 20.35 -21.52 16.50
CA GLY A 425 19.72 -21.67 17.81
C GLY A 425 18.85 -20.46 18.15
N PRO A 426 19.23 -19.60 19.12
CA PRO A 426 18.50 -18.35 19.41
C PRO A 426 18.59 -17.36 18.22
N THR A 427 17.64 -16.42 18.12
CA THR A 427 17.75 -15.32 17.14
C THR A 427 18.91 -14.38 17.49
N CYS A 428 19.35 -13.55 16.54
CA CYS A 428 20.32 -12.49 16.81
C CYS A 428 19.88 -11.59 17.97
N ARG A 429 18.59 -11.23 17.99
CA ARG A 429 17.92 -10.47 19.06
C ARG A 429 18.06 -11.17 20.40
N ASP A 430 17.65 -12.43 20.48
CA ASP A 430 17.71 -13.21 21.73
C ASP A 430 19.14 -13.34 22.25
N ARG A 431 20.11 -13.51 21.34
CA ARG A 431 21.52 -13.63 21.71
C ARG A 431 22.10 -12.31 22.21
N ILE A 432 21.75 -11.20 21.58
CA ILE A 432 22.14 -9.84 22.01
C ILE A 432 21.53 -9.54 23.38
N SER A 433 20.23 -9.74 23.53
CA SER A 433 19.48 -9.56 24.79
C SER A 433 20.05 -10.40 25.93
N PHE A 434 20.40 -11.65 25.66
CA PHE A 434 21.04 -12.53 26.64
C PHE A 434 22.37 -11.97 27.15
N LEU A 435 23.21 -11.43 26.27
CA LEU A 435 24.51 -10.86 26.64
C LEU A 435 24.34 -9.60 27.50
N ILE A 436 23.40 -8.72 27.15
CA ILE A 436 23.08 -7.51 27.92
C ILE A 436 22.64 -7.90 29.34
N ALA A 437 21.67 -8.81 29.45
CA ALA A 437 21.07 -9.19 30.73
C ALA A 437 22.03 -9.93 31.67
N ARG A 438 22.90 -10.79 31.14
CA ARG A 438 23.71 -11.71 31.97
C ARG A 438 25.15 -11.28 32.17
N ASN A 439 25.71 -10.53 31.23
CA ASN A 439 27.12 -10.15 31.25
C ASN A 439 27.33 -8.65 31.55
N GLY A 440 26.25 -7.87 31.68
CA GLY A 440 26.31 -6.44 31.99
C GLY A 440 27.06 -5.62 30.93
N VAL A 441 27.06 -6.09 29.68
CA VAL A 441 27.64 -5.38 28.54
C VAL A 441 26.62 -4.40 27.99
N THR A 442 27.09 -3.32 27.36
CA THR A 442 26.19 -2.38 26.70
C THR A 442 25.55 -3.01 25.47
N GLU A 443 24.41 -2.47 25.04
CA GLU A 443 23.69 -2.93 23.84
C GLU A 443 24.59 -2.95 22.60
N GLN A 444 25.30 -1.85 22.36
CA GLN A 444 26.28 -1.75 21.27
C GLN A 444 27.42 -2.78 21.37
N GLN A 445 27.88 -3.11 22.59
CA GLN A 445 28.91 -4.15 22.79
C GLN A 445 28.36 -5.55 22.52
N ALA A 446 27.09 -5.79 22.86
CA ALA A 446 26.42 -7.04 22.56
C ALA A 446 26.18 -7.19 21.04
N CYS A 447 25.67 -6.16 20.36
CA CYS A 447 25.52 -6.13 18.90
C CYS A 447 26.85 -6.39 18.19
N ASN A 448 27.91 -5.65 18.51
CA ASN A 448 29.27 -5.83 17.96
C ASN A 448 29.80 -7.26 18.13
N ARG A 449 29.48 -7.89 19.27
CA ARG A 449 29.95 -9.23 19.58
C ARG A 449 29.16 -10.28 18.81
N VAL A 450 27.84 -10.17 18.78
CA VAL A 450 26.96 -11.14 18.10
C VAL A 450 27.12 -11.00 16.59
N ALA A 451 26.89 -9.82 16.05
CA ALA A 451 26.96 -9.53 14.63
C ALA A 451 28.38 -9.48 14.07
N GLY A 452 29.40 -9.14 14.87
CA GLY A 452 30.77 -9.03 14.39
C GLY A 452 31.66 -10.25 14.62
N ARG A 453 31.27 -11.19 15.50
CA ARG A 453 32.15 -12.30 15.90
C ARG A 453 31.47 -13.64 16.11
N GLU A 454 30.29 -13.66 16.75
CA GLU A 454 29.62 -14.94 17.05
C GLU A 454 28.84 -15.46 15.84
N HIS A 455 28.14 -14.58 15.12
CA HIS A 455 27.23 -14.91 14.02
C HIS A 455 27.27 -13.85 12.91
N PRO A 456 28.41 -13.67 12.22
CA PRO A 456 28.59 -12.59 11.26
C PRO A 456 27.79 -12.75 9.97
N ASN A 457 27.40 -13.97 9.61
CA ASN A 457 26.64 -14.21 8.38
C ASN A 457 25.15 -13.97 8.60
N GLU A 458 24.64 -14.36 9.77
CA GLU A 458 23.23 -14.29 10.13
C GLU A 458 22.86 -12.94 10.75
N CYS A 459 23.72 -12.43 11.64
CA CYS A 459 23.46 -11.22 12.41
C CYS A 459 24.25 -9.99 11.90
N GLY A 460 25.07 -10.15 10.84
CA GLY A 460 26.05 -9.15 10.40
C GLY A 460 25.49 -7.76 10.13
N ALA A 461 24.25 -7.68 9.63
CA ALA A 461 23.55 -6.41 9.41
C ALA A 461 23.28 -5.63 10.71
N CYS A 462 23.37 -6.30 11.86
CA CYS A 462 23.27 -5.68 13.19
C CYS A 462 24.60 -5.34 13.83
N ASN A 463 25.69 -5.28 13.06
CA ASN A 463 26.98 -4.86 13.57
C ASN A 463 27.10 -3.33 13.48
N PRO A 464 27.16 -2.59 14.61
CA PRO A 464 27.39 -1.13 14.63
C PRO A 464 28.65 -0.70 13.89
N ILE A 465 29.57 -1.64 13.67
CA ILE A 465 30.72 -1.47 12.77
C ILE A 465 30.22 -1.75 11.36
N ASP A 466 29.60 -0.74 10.74
CA ASP A 466 29.34 -0.72 9.31
C ASP A 466 30.61 -0.28 8.58
N CYS A 467 31.30 -1.25 7.98
CA CYS A 467 32.44 -1.04 7.10
C CYS A 467 32.02 -0.90 5.62
N ASP A 468 30.72 -0.80 5.31
CA ASP A 468 30.17 -0.86 3.95
C ASP A 468 29.57 0.47 3.43
N GLN A 469 30.00 1.64 3.94
CA GLN A 469 29.75 2.93 3.27
C GLN A 469 31.00 3.41 2.49
N PRO A 470 31.02 3.32 1.15
CA PRO A 470 32.20 3.50 0.32
C PRO A 470 32.47 4.96 -0.06
N THR A 471 32.68 5.87 0.90
CA THR A 471 33.10 7.25 0.57
C THR A 471 33.91 7.96 1.65
N VAL A 472 34.97 7.37 2.22
CA VAL A 472 35.96 8.22 2.92
C VAL A 472 37.38 7.64 2.86
N CYS A 473 38.10 8.04 1.82
CA CYS A 473 39.57 8.12 1.74
C CYS A 473 39.86 9.04 0.56
N THR A 474 39.66 10.35 0.73
CA THR A 474 39.96 11.26 -0.38
C THR A 474 41.47 11.41 -0.53
N PRO A 475 41.98 11.69 -1.75
CA PRO A 475 43.38 12.01 -1.95
C PRO A 475 43.87 13.17 -1.07
N GLU A 476 42.99 14.07 -0.63
CA GLU A 476 43.34 15.11 0.34
C GLU A 476 43.62 14.55 1.75
N ALA A 477 42.85 13.56 2.21
CA ALA A 477 43.00 12.98 3.55
C ALA A 477 44.27 12.13 3.69
N ILE A 478 44.63 11.36 2.65
CA ILE A 478 45.83 10.51 2.65
C ILE A 478 47.12 11.37 2.63
N ASN A 479 47.05 12.55 2.00
CA ASN A 479 48.15 13.51 1.90
C ASN A 479 48.13 14.61 2.97
N ALA A 480 47.20 14.56 3.93
CA ALA A 480 47.13 15.54 5.00
C ALA A 480 48.35 15.43 5.92
N ASP A 481 48.92 16.58 6.28
CA ASP A 481 50.10 16.67 7.16
C ASP A 481 49.69 16.33 8.60
N ALA A 482 50.19 15.20 9.12
CA ALA A 482 49.96 14.72 10.47
C ALA A 482 51.10 15.18 11.41
N ASN A 483 51.30 16.50 11.49
CA ASN A 483 52.37 17.14 12.26
C ASN A 483 53.79 16.66 11.87
N GLY A 484 54.06 16.57 10.58
CA GLY A 484 55.37 16.23 9.99
C GLY A 484 55.23 15.25 8.82
N PRO A 485 55.00 13.95 9.08
CA PRO A 485 54.67 12.97 8.05
C PRO A 485 53.21 13.10 7.62
N THR A 486 52.90 12.73 6.38
CA THR A 486 51.50 12.56 5.93
C THR A 486 50.82 11.41 6.68
N CYS A 487 49.48 11.40 6.71
CA CYS A 487 48.69 10.28 7.26
C CYS A 487 49.16 8.92 6.69
N LEU A 488 49.44 8.85 5.39
CA LEU A 488 49.97 7.66 4.73
C LEU A 488 51.37 7.27 5.23
N GLU A 489 52.29 8.22 5.31
CA GLU A 489 53.66 7.97 5.78
C GLU A 489 53.68 7.46 7.23
N ARG A 490 52.78 7.96 8.07
CA ARG A 490 52.63 7.50 9.45
C ARG A 490 52.08 6.07 9.52
N ILE A 491 51.11 5.73 8.69
CA ILE A 491 50.54 4.37 8.59
C ILE A 491 51.61 3.38 8.09
N LEU A 492 52.31 3.72 7.01
CA LEU A 492 53.40 2.91 6.46
C LEU A 492 54.55 2.72 7.46
N PHE A 493 54.84 3.74 8.27
CA PHE A 493 55.81 3.62 9.33
C PHE A 493 55.39 2.57 10.38
N LEU A 494 54.15 2.59 10.87
CA LEU A 494 53.68 1.59 11.84
C LEU A 494 53.65 0.17 11.26
N ILE A 495 53.28 0.03 9.98
CA ILE A 495 53.37 -1.26 9.26
C ILE A 495 54.82 -1.75 9.22
N SER A 496 55.78 -0.87 8.95
CA SER A 496 57.21 -1.22 8.97
C SER A 496 57.72 -1.64 10.35
N GLN A 497 57.03 -1.25 11.43
CA GLN A 497 57.32 -1.68 12.80
C GLN A 497 56.59 -2.97 13.21
N GLY A 498 55.86 -3.59 12.28
CA GLY A 498 55.20 -4.89 12.48
C GLY A 498 53.72 -4.81 12.84
N SER A 499 53.09 -3.63 12.80
CA SER A 499 51.63 -3.52 12.89
C SER A 499 50.98 -4.03 11.61
N SER A 500 49.83 -4.71 11.72
CA SER A 500 49.02 -4.98 10.53
C SER A 500 48.51 -3.67 9.93
N GLU A 501 48.19 -3.66 8.63
CA GLU A 501 47.69 -2.47 7.95
C GLU A 501 46.45 -1.90 8.64
N LEU A 502 45.53 -2.78 9.06
CA LEU A 502 44.32 -2.42 9.80
C LEU A 502 44.62 -1.81 11.19
N GLU A 503 45.58 -2.35 11.92
CA GLU A 503 45.97 -1.83 13.24
C GLU A 503 46.69 -0.49 13.13
N ALA A 504 47.62 -0.36 12.18
CA ALA A 504 48.33 0.89 11.90
C ALA A 504 47.36 2.01 11.52
N CYS A 505 46.37 1.67 10.72
CA CYS A 505 45.36 2.56 10.21
C CYS A 505 44.37 3.02 11.30
N LYS A 506 43.82 2.09 12.09
CA LYS A 506 42.99 2.41 13.28
C LYS A 506 43.75 3.26 14.29
N GLN A 507 45.04 3.00 14.47
CA GLN A 507 45.89 3.75 15.37
C GLN A 507 46.09 5.19 14.88
N VAL A 508 46.37 5.40 13.60
CA VAL A 508 46.63 6.75 13.05
C VAL A 508 45.34 7.56 12.89
N ALA A 509 44.32 6.99 12.26
CA ALA A 509 43.04 7.66 11.96
C ALA A 509 42.09 7.70 13.16
N GLY A 510 42.11 6.69 14.03
CA GLY A 510 41.19 6.60 15.17
C GLY A 510 41.74 7.19 16.47
N VAL A 511 43.06 7.29 16.60
CA VAL A 511 43.70 7.62 17.89
C VAL A 511 44.72 8.76 17.80
N GLU A 512 45.72 8.66 16.91
CA GLU A 512 46.85 9.61 16.90
C GLU A 512 46.50 10.95 16.23
N PHE A 513 45.76 10.93 15.12
CA PHE A 513 45.46 12.10 14.28
C PHE A 513 44.02 12.05 13.76
N SER A 514 43.07 11.94 14.67
CA SER A 514 41.66 11.70 14.33
C SER A 514 40.98 12.85 13.60
N GLN A 515 41.49 14.08 13.71
CA GLN A 515 40.93 15.22 12.99
C GLN A 515 41.48 15.32 11.57
N GLU A 516 42.75 14.99 11.36
CA GLU A 516 43.46 15.12 10.09
C GLU A 516 43.36 13.86 9.24
N CYS A 517 43.41 12.69 9.88
CA CYS A 517 43.48 11.37 9.25
C CYS A 517 42.23 10.52 9.48
N GLY A 518 41.23 10.99 10.25
CA GLY A 518 40.03 10.22 10.62
C GLY A 518 39.24 9.67 9.43
N ALA A 519 39.39 10.31 8.28
CA ALA A 519 38.90 9.92 6.96
C ALA A 519 39.65 8.74 6.31
N CYS A 520 40.61 8.11 6.98
CA CYS A 520 41.51 7.09 6.40
C CYS A 520 41.51 5.77 7.17
N ASN A 521 40.38 5.28 7.71
CA ASN A 521 40.30 3.99 8.41
C ASN A 521 39.87 2.86 7.43
N VAL A 522 40.76 1.92 7.08
CA VAL A 522 40.72 1.20 5.81
C VAL A 522 40.21 -0.25 5.93
N LEU A 523 39.21 -0.57 5.10
CA LEU A 523 39.29 -1.68 4.16
C LEU A 523 39.31 -1.06 2.75
N ASP A 524 40.35 -1.44 1.98
CA ASP A 524 40.58 -1.13 0.56
C ASP A 524 41.41 0.11 0.16
N CYS A 525 42.69 0.11 0.55
CA CYS A 525 43.76 0.71 -0.25
C CYS A 525 44.37 -0.35 -1.19
N ASN A 526 43.59 -0.94 -2.11
CA ASN A 526 44.10 -1.48 -3.38
C ASN A 526 42.94 -1.91 -4.32
N ARG A 527 42.48 -1.00 -5.19
CA ARG A 527 41.77 -1.41 -6.42
C ARG A 527 42.66 -2.36 -7.27
N PRO A 528 42.10 -3.34 -8.06
CA PRO A 528 40.75 -3.26 -8.64
C PRO A 528 39.88 -4.53 -8.72
N VAL A 529 38.59 -4.23 -8.77
CA VAL A 529 37.56 -4.83 -9.62
C VAL A 529 37.96 -4.66 -11.11
N THR A 530 38.33 -5.77 -11.76
CA THR A 530 38.52 -5.98 -13.22
C THR A 530 39.00 -4.79 -14.07
N CYS A 531 40.26 -4.87 -14.54
CA CYS A 531 41.01 -3.92 -15.36
C CYS A 531 41.45 -2.60 -14.68
N THR A 532 42.46 -2.67 -13.78
CA THR A 532 43.23 -1.45 -13.41
C THR A 532 44.04 -0.93 -14.57
N ASP A 533 44.39 0.35 -14.50
CA ASP A 533 45.45 0.95 -15.32
C ASP A 533 46.76 0.14 -15.25
N ALA A 534 47.11 -0.47 -14.11
CA ALA A 534 48.27 -1.35 -14.00
C ALA A 534 48.17 -2.64 -14.84
N VAL A 535 47.00 -3.28 -14.92
CA VAL A 535 46.78 -4.48 -15.76
C VAL A 535 46.67 -4.08 -17.22
N LEU A 536 45.98 -2.98 -17.51
CA LEU A 536 45.84 -2.42 -18.84
C LEU A 536 47.20 -1.92 -19.40
N ASP A 537 48.10 -1.44 -18.56
CA ASP A 537 49.40 -0.92 -18.98
C ASP A 537 50.54 -1.96 -18.89
N ARG A 538 50.25 -3.20 -18.46
CA ARG A 538 51.21 -4.32 -18.53
C ARG A 538 51.58 -4.63 -19.97
N LEU A 539 52.88 -4.75 -20.22
CA LEU A 539 53.42 -5.16 -21.51
C LEU A 539 53.16 -6.65 -21.75
N ALA A 540 52.36 -6.94 -22.75
CA ALA A 540 52.13 -8.26 -23.32
C ALA A 540 52.94 -8.36 -24.63
N GLY A 541 54.24 -8.59 -24.51
CA GLY A 541 55.18 -8.50 -25.63
C GLY A 541 55.61 -7.06 -25.92
N GLU A 542 55.42 -6.58 -27.16
CA GLU A 542 55.82 -5.22 -27.59
C GLU A 542 54.74 -4.15 -27.34
N PHE A 543 53.56 -4.54 -26.85
CA PHE A 543 52.41 -3.65 -26.63
C PHE A 543 51.84 -3.85 -25.23
N SER A 544 51.16 -2.84 -24.68
CA SER A 544 50.39 -3.02 -23.44
C SER A 544 49.06 -3.73 -23.69
N CYS A 545 48.48 -4.40 -22.69
CA CYS A 545 47.16 -5.03 -22.78
C CYS A 545 46.12 -4.03 -23.34
N ARG A 546 46.14 -2.77 -22.88
CA ARG A 546 45.30 -1.65 -23.34
C ARG A 546 45.52 -1.32 -24.81
N ALA A 547 46.78 -1.21 -25.22
CA ALA A 547 47.13 -0.86 -26.60
C ALA A 547 46.66 -1.96 -27.57
N ARG A 548 46.74 -3.23 -27.15
CA ARG A 548 46.29 -4.37 -27.96
C ARG A 548 44.76 -4.44 -28.07
N ILE A 549 44.05 -4.24 -26.97
CA ILE A 549 42.58 -4.16 -26.95
C ILE A 549 42.10 -3.01 -27.85
N SER A 550 42.71 -1.82 -27.68
CA SER A 550 42.37 -0.62 -28.48
C SER A 550 42.65 -0.81 -29.96
N PHE A 551 43.71 -1.54 -30.31
CA PHE A 551 44.03 -1.90 -31.70
C PHE A 551 42.98 -2.85 -32.28
N LEU A 552 42.54 -3.88 -31.56
CA LEU A 552 41.52 -4.81 -32.07
C LEU A 552 40.19 -4.10 -32.32
N ILE A 553 39.74 -3.25 -31.38
CA ILE A 553 38.52 -2.45 -31.55
C ILE A 553 38.61 -1.57 -32.80
N SER A 554 39.72 -0.84 -32.96
CA SER A 554 39.87 0.12 -34.06
C SER A 554 40.19 -0.48 -35.43
N SER A 555 40.88 -1.62 -35.49
CA SER A 555 41.34 -2.22 -36.76
C SER A 555 40.44 -3.35 -37.27
N THR A 556 39.69 -4.00 -36.38
CA THR A 556 38.81 -5.13 -36.73
C THR A 556 37.34 -4.86 -36.46
N GLY A 557 37.02 -3.79 -35.73
CA GLY A 557 35.65 -3.42 -35.38
C GLY A 557 35.04 -4.26 -34.26
N MET A 558 35.86 -5.01 -33.51
CA MET A 558 35.38 -5.79 -32.36
C MET A 558 34.79 -4.90 -31.27
N SER A 559 33.80 -5.43 -30.55
CA SER A 559 33.30 -4.79 -29.32
C SER A 559 34.40 -4.76 -28.26
N GLU A 560 34.31 -3.80 -27.33
CA GLU A 560 35.29 -3.68 -26.25
C GLU A 560 35.35 -4.94 -25.38
N GLU A 561 34.19 -5.58 -25.19
CA GLU A 561 34.06 -6.83 -24.46
C GLU A 561 34.73 -8.02 -25.18
N ASP A 562 34.48 -8.18 -26.49
CA ASP A 562 35.07 -9.26 -27.28
C ASP A 562 36.58 -9.06 -27.43
N ALA A 563 37.04 -7.82 -27.59
CA ALA A 563 38.46 -7.49 -27.63
C ALA A 563 39.15 -7.78 -26.29
N CYS A 564 38.47 -7.54 -25.17
CA CYS A 564 38.98 -7.86 -23.85
C CYS A 564 39.06 -9.39 -23.63
N ARG A 565 38.01 -10.14 -23.99
CA ARG A 565 38.03 -11.62 -23.94
C ARG A 565 39.11 -12.22 -24.82
N GLN A 566 39.30 -11.67 -26.02
CA GLN A 566 40.32 -12.14 -26.94
C GLN A 566 41.74 -11.88 -26.40
N VAL A 567 42.02 -10.69 -25.85
CA VAL A 567 43.34 -10.35 -25.33
C VAL A 567 43.65 -11.07 -24.02
N ALA A 568 42.67 -11.14 -23.11
CA ALA A 568 42.88 -11.58 -21.74
C ALA A 568 42.48 -13.04 -21.49
N GLY A 569 41.69 -13.64 -22.38
CA GLY A 569 41.33 -15.07 -22.34
C GLY A 569 42.12 -15.94 -23.33
N VAL A 570 42.62 -15.36 -24.44
CA VAL A 570 43.19 -16.15 -25.55
C VAL A 570 44.61 -15.72 -25.91
N GLU A 571 44.87 -14.44 -26.19
CA GLU A 571 46.17 -14.00 -26.69
C GLU A 571 47.24 -13.88 -25.60
N PHE A 572 46.87 -13.36 -24.42
CA PHE A 572 47.81 -13.01 -23.34
C PHE A 572 47.22 -13.26 -21.94
N ALA A 573 46.62 -14.43 -21.73
CA ALA A 573 45.92 -14.76 -20.50
C ALA A 573 46.78 -14.61 -19.23
N ASP A 574 48.05 -15.03 -19.29
CA ASP A 574 48.98 -14.93 -18.17
C ASP A 574 49.35 -13.48 -17.81
N ALA A 575 49.30 -12.56 -18.78
CA ALA A 575 49.66 -11.16 -18.57
C ALA A 575 48.46 -10.28 -18.19
N CYS A 576 47.29 -10.56 -18.78
CA CYS A 576 46.11 -9.68 -18.73
C CYS A 576 44.90 -10.22 -17.92
N GLY A 577 44.81 -11.53 -17.59
CA GLY A 577 43.84 -12.12 -16.63
C GLY A 577 42.36 -12.28 -17.09
N PRO A 578 41.51 -13.10 -16.43
CA PRO A 578 40.12 -13.33 -16.84
C PRO A 578 39.10 -12.31 -16.27
N CYS A 579 38.07 -11.95 -17.04
CA CYS A 579 37.01 -10.99 -16.66
C CYS A 579 35.59 -11.60 -16.74
N TYR A 580 34.89 -11.62 -15.58
CA TYR A 580 33.42 -11.74 -15.29
C TYR A 580 32.66 -13.09 -15.50
N GLU A 581 31.71 -13.41 -14.59
CA GLU A 581 30.68 -14.47 -14.73
C GLU A 581 29.24 -13.98 -14.37
N LYS A 582 28.23 -14.43 -15.13
CA LYS A 582 26.77 -14.29 -14.91
C LYS A 582 26.25 -15.48 -14.06
N PRO A 583 25.27 -15.33 -13.15
CA PRO A 583 24.67 -16.48 -12.44
C PRO A 583 23.90 -17.42 -13.37
N LEU A 584 24.00 -18.72 -13.10
CA LEU A 584 23.44 -19.85 -13.86
C LEU A 584 21.99 -20.12 -13.39
N ASP A 585 21.03 -20.20 -14.31
CA ASP A 585 19.59 -20.36 -14.07
C ASP A 585 19.02 -21.49 -14.94
N CYS A 586 18.90 -22.68 -14.35
CA CYS A 586 18.37 -23.89 -15.00
C CYS A 586 16.83 -23.91 -15.09
N GLY A 587 16.14 -22.80 -14.82
CA GLY A 587 14.67 -22.71 -14.92
C GLY A 587 13.90 -23.34 -13.76
N VAL A 588 14.60 -23.86 -12.75
CA VAL A 588 14.06 -24.43 -11.51
C VAL A 588 14.87 -23.95 -10.29
N PRO A 589 14.72 -22.67 -9.90
CA PRO A 589 15.58 -22.04 -8.89
C PRO A 589 15.47 -22.70 -7.51
N ASP A 590 14.32 -23.31 -7.19
CA ASP A 590 14.10 -23.95 -5.88
C ASP A 590 14.73 -25.35 -5.78
N SER A 591 14.98 -26.03 -6.90
CA SER A 591 15.59 -27.37 -6.91
C SER A 591 17.05 -27.38 -7.37
N CYS A 592 17.47 -26.38 -8.17
CA CYS A 592 18.86 -26.18 -8.59
C CYS A 592 19.57 -25.18 -7.67
N THR A 593 19.69 -25.53 -6.38
CA THR A 593 20.33 -24.66 -5.39
C THR A 593 21.85 -24.58 -5.61
N LEU A 594 22.50 -23.57 -5.02
CA LEU A 594 23.97 -23.49 -5.00
C LEU A 594 24.63 -24.77 -4.48
N GLU A 595 24.02 -25.41 -3.49
CA GLU A 595 24.50 -26.68 -2.94
C GLU A 595 24.45 -27.80 -4.00
N VAL A 596 23.39 -27.90 -4.78
CA VAL A 596 23.27 -28.88 -5.87
C VAL A 596 24.26 -28.56 -7.00
N LEU A 597 24.47 -27.29 -7.32
CA LEU A 597 25.43 -26.84 -8.33
C LEU A 597 26.89 -27.11 -7.97
N GLU A 598 27.21 -27.14 -6.68
CA GLU A 598 28.56 -27.40 -6.15
C GLU A 598 28.83 -28.90 -5.87
N ASN A 599 27.84 -29.78 -6.06
CA ASN A 599 28.05 -31.21 -5.90
C ASN A 599 29.12 -31.73 -6.88
N ASP A 600 30.06 -32.51 -6.35
CA ASP A 600 31.12 -33.15 -7.13
C ASP A 600 30.54 -34.33 -7.92
N ALA A 601 30.60 -34.22 -9.25
CA ALA A 601 30.12 -35.21 -10.21
C ALA A 601 31.31 -35.72 -11.05
N ASP A 602 31.91 -36.81 -10.57
CA ASP A 602 33.08 -37.46 -11.21
C ASP A 602 34.32 -36.54 -11.36
N GLY A 603 34.60 -35.75 -10.31
CA GLY A 603 35.82 -34.96 -10.19
C GLY A 603 35.71 -33.52 -10.68
N PHE A 604 34.49 -33.04 -10.95
CA PHE A 604 34.18 -31.64 -11.25
C PHE A 604 32.77 -31.27 -10.73
N PRO A 605 32.53 -30.01 -10.32
CA PRO A 605 31.20 -29.54 -9.90
C PRO A 605 30.16 -29.63 -11.02
N CYS A 606 28.91 -29.93 -10.67
CA CYS A 606 27.76 -29.90 -11.60
C CYS A 606 27.71 -28.59 -12.41
N ARG A 607 27.93 -27.44 -11.76
CA ARG A 607 27.99 -26.12 -12.39
C ARG A 607 29.01 -26.03 -13.52
N ASP A 608 30.22 -26.51 -13.29
CA ASP A 608 31.32 -26.38 -14.25
C ASP A 608 31.04 -27.22 -15.50
N ARG A 609 30.38 -28.37 -15.32
CA ARG A 609 29.94 -29.21 -16.44
C ARG A 609 28.82 -28.58 -17.24
N ILE A 610 27.84 -27.97 -16.57
CA ILE A 610 26.74 -27.24 -17.23
C ILE A 610 27.31 -26.07 -18.03
N LEU A 611 28.18 -25.26 -17.43
CA LEU A 611 28.85 -24.13 -18.09
C LEU A 611 29.72 -24.59 -19.28
N PHE A 612 30.39 -25.73 -19.17
CA PHE A 612 31.13 -26.31 -20.28
C PHE A 612 30.22 -26.67 -21.46
N LEU A 613 29.08 -27.33 -21.19
CA LEU A 613 28.14 -27.72 -22.23
C LEU A 613 27.41 -26.52 -22.85
N MET A 614 27.14 -25.46 -22.08
CA MET A 614 26.56 -24.20 -22.54
C MET A 614 27.36 -23.50 -23.64
N GLN A 615 28.64 -23.85 -23.81
CA GLN A 615 29.43 -23.38 -24.95
C GLN A 615 28.91 -23.91 -26.30
N SER A 616 28.12 -24.99 -26.29
CA SER A 616 27.69 -25.72 -27.48
C SER A 616 26.19 -26.01 -27.55
N GLN A 617 25.44 -25.81 -26.46
CA GLN A 617 23.99 -26.01 -26.43
C GLN A 617 23.31 -25.01 -25.47
N PRO A 618 21.98 -24.79 -25.60
CA PRO A 618 21.22 -23.94 -24.70
C PRO A 618 21.30 -24.39 -23.23
N GLU A 619 21.21 -23.42 -22.30
CA GLU A 619 21.32 -23.61 -20.85
C GLU A 619 20.41 -24.73 -20.33
N GLU A 620 19.14 -24.72 -20.69
CA GLU A 620 18.15 -25.74 -20.33
C GLU A 620 18.54 -27.16 -20.80
N GLN A 621 19.11 -27.29 -22.01
CA GLN A 621 19.58 -28.57 -22.54
C GLN A 621 20.85 -29.03 -21.84
N ALA A 622 21.74 -28.09 -21.47
CA ALA A 622 22.92 -28.38 -20.66
C ALA A 622 22.54 -28.84 -19.25
N CYS A 623 21.60 -28.15 -18.60
CA CYS A 623 21.08 -28.52 -17.30
C CYS A 623 20.43 -29.91 -17.34
N ASN A 624 19.55 -30.19 -18.31
CA ASN A 624 18.95 -31.52 -18.48
C ASN A 624 19.98 -32.62 -18.77
N GLN A 625 20.96 -32.37 -19.63
CA GLN A 625 21.97 -33.38 -19.94
C GLN A 625 22.81 -33.73 -18.70
N VAL A 626 23.20 -32.74 -17.89
CA VAL A 626 23.97 -32.99 -16.66
C VAL A 626 23.09 -33.61 -15.57
N ALA A 627 21.90 -33.05 -15.34
CA ALA A 627 21.01 -33.41 -14.24
C ALA A 627 20.20 -34.69 -14.48
N VAL A 628 19.93 -35.09 -15.72
CA VAL A 628 19.09 -36.26 -16.03
C VAL A 628 19.89 -37.40 -16.65
N VAL A 629 20.89 -37.09 -17.47
CA VAL A 629 21.59 -38.09 -18.30
C VAL A 629 22.97 -38.45 -17.76
N GLU A 630 23.79 -37.46 -17.41
CA GLU A 630 25.17 -37.69 -16.98
C GLU A 630 25.26 -38.01 -15.49
N PHE A 631 24.60 -37.24 -14.62
CA PHE A 631 24.76 -37.30 -13.16
C PHE A 631 23.42 -37.11 -12.40
N PRO A 632 22.46 -38.05 -12.53
CA PRO A 632 21.14 -37.92 -11.93
C PRO A 632 21.13 -37.87 -10.40
N ASP A 633 22.07 -38.55 -9.74
CA ASP A 633 22.11 -38.60 -8.28
C ASP A 633 22.75 -37.34 -7.67
N GLN A 634 23.73 -36.73 -8.36
CA GLN A 634 24.50 -35.59 -7.87
C GLN A 634 23.89 -34.26 -8.32
N CYS A 635 23.39 -34.20 -9.55
CA CYS A 635 22.95 -32.95 -10.18
C CYS A 635 21.42 -32.93 -10.45
N GLY A 636 20.68 -33.97 -10.04
CA GLY A 636 19.26 -34.17 -10.38
C GLY A 636 18.31 -33.04 -10.01
N GLY A 637 18.63 -32.26 -8.97
CA GLY A 637 17.85 -31.06 -8.61
C GLY A 637 17.84 -29.98 -9.69
N CYS A 638 18.81 -30.00 -10.62
CA CYS A 638 18.88 -29.03 -11.71
C CYS A 638 18.09 -29.41 -12.97
N ALA A 639 17.29 -30.47 -12.92
CA ALA A 639 16.43 -30.87 -14.02
C ALA A 639 15.11 -30.06 -14.03
N PRO A 640 14.76 -29.33 -15.11
CA PRO A 640 13.44 -28.72 -15.25
C PRO A 640 12.29 -29.76 -15.35
N PRO A 641 11.10 -29.57 -14.72
CA PRO A 641 9.89 -30.36 -15.00
C PRO A 641 9.39 -30.02 -16.41
N VAL A 642 8.63 -30.87 -17.13
CA VAL A 642 7.20 -31.14 -16.88
C VAL A 642 6.75 -32.39 -17.66
N LEU A 643 5.96 -33.25 -17.01
CA LEU A 643 5.03 -34.20 -17.64
C LEU A 643 3.62 -33.76 -17.21
N ASP A 644 2.82 -33.22 -18.14
CA ASP A 644 1.47 -32.68 -17.87
C ASP A 644 0.38 -33.70 -18.29
N CYS A 645 0.69 -34.65 -19.17
CA CYS A 645 -0.23 -35.71 -19.63
C CYS A 645 -1.62 -35.22 -20.10
N GLY A 646 -1.80 -33.91 -20.31
CA GLY A 646 -3.08 -33.26 -20.58
C GLY A 646 -4.10 -33.30 -19.43
N VAL A 647 -3.67 -33.61 -18.20
CA VAL A 647 -4.52 -33.73 -17.00
C VAL A 647 -3.80 -33.19 -15.74
N PRO A 648 -3.55 -31.88 -15.66
CA PRO A 648 -2.71 -31.27 -14.62
C PRO A 648 -3.22 -31.51 -13.20
N ASP A 649 -4.55 -31.62 -13.02
CA ASP A 649 -5.16 -31.77 -11.69
C ASP A 649 -5.12 -33.22 -11.17
N SER A 650 -4.88 -34.23 -12.03
CA SER A 650 -4.90 -35.64 -11.63
C SER A 650 -3.56 -36.36 -11.80
N CYS A 651 -2.67 -35.86 -12.64
CA CYS A 651 -1.29 -36.35 -12.77
C CYS A 651 -0.34 -35.52 -11.90
N THR A 652 -0.45 -35.66 -10.59
CA THR A 652 0.43 -34.94 -9.65
C THR A 652 1.81 -35.59 -9.57
N SER A 653 2.80 -34.86 -9.04
CA SER A 653 4.15 -35.39 -8.78
C SER A 653 4.12 -36.69 -7.96
N ASP A 654 3.23 -36.76 -6.96
CA ASP A 654 3.03 -37.97 -6.14
C ASP A 654 2.59 -39.18 -6.98
N VAL A 655 1.75 -38.98 -8.01
CA VAL A 655 1.32 -40.04 -8.92
C VAL A 655 2.46 -40.45 -9.86
N LEU A 656 3.28 -39.49 -10.32
CA LEU A 656 4.44 -39.75 -11.16
C LEU A 656 5.54 -40.52 -10.40
N GLU A 657 5.63 -40.37 -9.08
CA GLU A 657 6.60 -41.06 -8.23
C GLU A 657 6.14 -42.47 -7.77
N ASN A 658 4.88 -42.86 -8.02
CA ASN A 658 4.39 -44.18 -7.63
C ASN A 658 5.20 -45.31 -8.28
N ASP A 659 5.61 -46.29 -7.48
CA ASP A 659 6.36 -47.46 -7.94
C ASP A 659 5.46 -48.40 -8.77
N ALA A 660 5.79 -48.53 -10.04
CA ALA A 660 5.11 -49.35 -11.02
C ALA A 660 6.02 -50.52 -11.47
N ASP A 661 6.08 -51.57 -10.64
CA ASP A 661 6.89 -52.77 -10.88
C ASP A 661 8.41 -52.50 -10.93
N GLY A 662 8.90 -51.67 -10.01
CA GLY A 662 10.32 -51.40 -9.79
C GLY A 662 10.85 -50.13 -10.46
N PHE A 663 9.97 -49.28 -10.99
CA PHE A 663 10.30 -47.96 -11.54
C PHE A 663 9.15 -46.97 -11.34
N PRO A 664 9.43 -45.67 -11.11
CA PRO A 664 8.39 -44.64 -11.02
C PRO A 664 7.55 -44.50 -12.30
N CYS A 665 6.26 -44.22 -12.16
CA CYS A 665 5.35 -43.95 -13.27
C CYS A 665 5.92 -42.91 -14.26
N GLY A 666 6.46 -41.80 -13.77
CA GLY A 666 7.07 -40.75 -14.58
C GLY A 666 8.29 -41.25 -15.38
N ASN A 667 9.13 -42.08 -14.76
CA ASN A 667 10.31 -42.65 -15.44
C ASN A 667 9.90 -43.60 -16.56
N ARG A 668 8.80 -44.34 -16.39
CA ARG A 668 8.27 -45.20 -17.45
C ARG A 668 7.71 -44.39 -18.61
N ILE A 669 6.99 -43.30 -18.32
CA ILE A 669 6.44 -42.40 -19.34
C ILE A 669 7.59 -41.73 -20.11
N ALA A 670 8.58 -41.18 -19.41
CA ALA A 670 9.79 -40.61 -20.01
C ALA A 670 10.53 -41.64 -20.88
N PHE A 671 10.69 -42.88 -20.42
CA PHE A 671 11.30 -43.94 -21.21
C PHE A 671 10.54 -44.21 -22.53
N LEU A 672 9.21 -44.25 -22.50
CA LEU A 672 8.41 -44.46 -23.71
C LEU A 672 8.53 -43.28 -24.69
N MET A 673 8.59 -42.05 -24.18
CA MET A 673 8.81 -40.85 -24.98
C MET A 673 10.20 -40.88 -25.64
N ASP A 674 11.26 -41.15 -24.87
CA ASP A 674 12.63 -41.04 -25.35
C ASP A 674 13.08 -42.26 -26.17
N SER A 675 12.72 -43.47 -25.72
CA SER A 675 13.22 -44.71 -26.33
C SER A 675 12.32 -45.25 -27.42
N LEU A 676 11.02 -44.95 -27.38
CA LEU A 676 10.05 -45.39 -28.39
C LEU A 676 9.47 -44.23 -29.21
N ASN A 677 9.94 -42.99 -28.98
CA ASN A 677 9.52 -41.79 -29.70
C ASN A 677 7.99 -41.60 -29.69
N GLN A 678 7.34 -41.95 -28.57
CA GLN A 678 5.92 -41.72 -28.36
C GLN A 678 5.68 -40.26 -27.97
N SER A 679 4.52 -39.72 -28.37
CA SER A 679 4.07 -38.44 -27.82
C SER A 679 3.71 -38.60 -26.35
N GLU A 680 3.84 -37.52 -25.59
CA GLU A 680 3.54 -37.48 -24.15
C GLU A 680 2.16 -38.08 -23.82
N GLU A 681 1.10 -37.68 -24.53
CA GLU A 681 -0.25 -38.20 -24.34
C GLU A 681 -0.35 -39.73 -24.56
N GLU A 682 0.39 -40.26 -25.54
CA GLU A 682 0.39 -41.68 -25.89
C GLU A 682 1.14 -42.49 -24.82
N ALA A 683 2.28 -41.98 -24.37
CA ALA A 683 3.09 -42.57 -23.31
C ALA A 683 2.33 -42.55 -21.97
N CYS A 684 1.73 -41.42 -21.59
CA CYS A 684 0.90 -41.30 -20.40
C CYS A 684 -0.28 -42.28 -20.45
N ARG A 685 -0.99 -42.37 -21.59
CA ARG A 685 -2.10 -43.33 -21.75
C ARG A 685 -1.62 -44.77 -21.65
N GLN A 686 -0.50 -45.13 -22.26
CA GLN A 686 0.04 -46.48 -22.20
C GLN A 686 0.38 -46.88 -20.76
N VAL A 687 1.06 -46.01 -20.01
CA VAL A 687 1.44 -46.28 -18.61
C VAL A 687 0.22 -46.27 -17.69
N ALA A 688 -0.60 -45.21 -17.74
CA ALA A 688 -1.70 -44.98 -16.82
C ALA A 688 -2.97 -45.81 -17.11
N VAL A 689 -3.13 -46.37 -18.31
CA VAL A 689 -4.34 -47.14 -18.68
C VAL A 689 -4.02 -48.60 -19.01
N VAL A 690 -2.86 -48.89 -19.59
CA VAL A 690 -2.55 -50.21 -20.15
C VAL A 690 -1.58 -51.01 -19.27
N GLU A 691 -0.48 -50.37 -18.84
CA GLU A 691 0.58 -51.08 -18.11
C GLU A 691 0.33 -51.09 -16.59
N PHE A 692 -0.01 -49.94 -16.00
CA PHE A 692 -0.03 -49.75 -14.54
C PHE A 692 -1.20 -48.86 -14.09
N SER A 693 -2.42 -49.29 -14.39
CA SER A 693 -3.63 -48.50 -14.12
C SER A 693 -3.87 -48.18 -12.64
N ASP A 694 -3.42 -49.04 -11.74
CA ASP A 694 -3.68 -48.88 -10.31
C ASP A 694 -2.71 -47.87 -9.67
N GLN A 695 -1.46 -47.84 -10.15
CA GLN A 695 -0.39 -46.98 -9.63
C GLN A 695 -0.34 -45.63 -10.34
N CYS A 696 -0.53 -45.62 -11.66
CA CYS A 696 -0.32 -44.45 -12.50
C CYS A 696 -1.62 -43.85 -13.05
N GLY A 697 -2.78 -44.38 -12.65
CA GLY A 697 -4.08 -44.04 -13.26
C GLY A 697 -4.49 -42.56 -13.21
N GLY A 698 -3.95 -41.79 -12.27
CA GLY A 698 -4.15 -40.33 -12.20
C GLY A 698 -3.62 -39.59 -13.44
N CYS A 699 -2.65 -40.18 -14.15
CA CYS A 699 -2.05 -39.62 -15.36
C CYS A 699 -2.77 -40.03 -16.66
N ALA A 700 -3.96 -40.60 -16.60
CA ALA A 700 -4.70 -41.03 -17.78
C ALA A 700 -5.37 -39.84 -18.51
N PRO A 701 -5.00 -39.52 -19.76
CA PRO A 701 -5.66 -38.45 -20.50
C PRO A 701 -7.13 -38.79 -20.85
N PRO A 702 -8.05 -37.79 -20.84
CA PRO A 702 -9.47 -38.00 -21.13
C PRO A 702 -9.68 -38.64 -22.51
N LEU A 703 -10.72 -39.48 -22.64
CA LEU A 703 -11.05 -40.12 -23.91
C LEU A 703 -11.58 -39.07 -24.90
N SER A 704 -10.77 -38.71 -25.90
CA SER A 704 -11.23 -37.92 -27.04
C SER A 704 -12.09 -38.81 -27.96
N ILE A 705 -13.42 -38.76 -27.78
CA ILE A 705 -14.35 -39.41 -28.71
C ILE A 705 -14.37 -38.61 -30.02
N THR A 706 -13.52 -38.96 -30.97
CA THR A 706 -13.68 -38.53 -32.35
C THR A 706 -14.73 -39.42 -33.03
N ARG A 707 -15.94 -38.88 -33.24
CA ARG A 707 -16.89 -39.48 -34.20
C ARG A 707 -16.30 -39.32 -35.60
N SER A 708 -15.64 -40.34 -36.12
CA SER A 708 -15.57 -40.57 -37.55
C SER A 708 -16.74 -41.47 -37.95
N ASN A 709 -17.79 -40.92 -38.55
CA ASN A 709 -18.71 -41.72 -39.38
C ASN A 709 -18.97 -40.92 -40.66
N GLY A 710 -18.08 -41.12 -41.63
CA GLY A 710 -18.53 -41.40 -42.98
C GLY A 710 -18.73 -42.92 -43.09
N GLU A 711 -19.99 -43.33 -43.17
CA GLU A 711 -20.62 -44.50 -43.82
C GLU A 711 -21.95 -44.86 -43.14
#